data_AF-A0A9W7G7V9-F1
#
_entry.id   AF-A0A9W7G7V9-F1
#
_cell.length_a   1.000
_cell.length_b   1.000
_cell.length_c   1.000
_cell.angle_alpha   90.00
_cell.angle_beta   90.00
_cell.angle_gamma   90.00
#
_symmetry.space_group_name_H-M   'P 1'
#
loop_
_entity.id
_entity.type
_entity.pdbx_description
1 polymer ?
#
loop_
_entity_poly.entity_id
_entity_poly.type
_entity_poly.pdbx_seq_one_letter_code
_entity_poly.pdbx_strand_id
1 'polypeptide(L)'
;MAKGSKPPPNVNRLTHDRTSPFPSPSSKSHSTSDTLGHRIVADAVLEDEVIREGRGTEHISVKRFRDVHSLHPSEPSPPRAGAPRKTSPPAPPTVHVELLVHNVSHTDLILNLSSPATEAATSANHDKAKEHKEGCGLLGDLRSQVTSHDTPVPAPKSSNAILCRPRFSAFSPFSQNILNTLVRHKNSGKDLTMTQGAVGRRNDLSDRYELQKRVGFLPTGFVVPPGSLPLSRKEVANVRLRGRDAKAIPELPGWQGESETDMGSERTGLSVVGVEFPLLAVLIPKFDQVVEEKYAGVANVVVKKVLVLVTGVGTPRNWTHSVSGNSTMAAGKLMSMFVEESKEGWGVERVHGEGNIFRYDDNIRFVKSSLVPLVERYRDAVGHGSPLPCEAPVPGSSSSSDNYDGEWRSRFHVTLSFADGSSARQYAIQSSLRGYCPGYLHFWQLKTYWHESVLTVDDIEMHSFKDMETDPAKGEEECSGEGKIVTEEMKRFRDEFMGVARGKGGRKNELGKFWMRKTRKPVLAVLLAKMPGGEMKLFRGTNMEVSMPTGSLCAERNVIGTALATNVGLRREDLKAVAVLAVSLDGEDDGEVLCEEVGEEKEEDVKGGRNLKGNGRKGEGGEEGKKMWMEKGEEKALEKGKRGKKEEGTVDDKLASPVRKVSIRKWSDESSPIPGRLRKPSATVITTHQGELNPLKPCGACNEWLKKIAEPNPGFLVITYTDVGCGGVYENLVAI
;
A
#
# COMPACT_ATOMS: atom_id res chain seq x y z
N MET A 1 -74.77 47.48 2.05
CA MET A 1 -73.98 48.44 2.86
C MET A 1 -72.62 48.67 2.18
N ALA A 2 -71.71 49.44 2.77
CA ALA A 2 -70.74 50.23 2.01
C ALA A 2 -69.36 49.58 1.68
N LYS A 3 -68.86 49.91 0.48
CA LYS A 3 -67.47 50.29 0.07
C LYS A 3 -66.27 49.37 0.42
N GLY A 4 -65.21 49.25 -0.41
CA GLY A 4 -64.92 49.81 -1.74
C GLY A 4 -63.65 49.16 -2.36
N SER A 5 -63.60 48.94 -3.69
CA SER A 5 -62.87 49.76 -4.71
C SER A 5 -61.32 49.73 -4.58
N LYS A 6 -60.50 49.05 -5.41
CA LYS A 6 -60.29 48.87 -6.89
C LYS A 6 -59.31 49.87 -7.59
N PRO A 7 -58.57 49.44 -8.66
CA PRO A 7 -57.41 50.12 -9.30
C PRO A 7 -57.82 50.73 -10.70
N PRO A 8 -56.98 50.92 -11.77
CA PRO A 8 -55.52 50.82 -11.99
C PRO A 8 -54.84 52.18 -12.36
N PRO A 9 -54.18 52.49 -13.52
CA PRO A 9 -54.35 52.03 -14.91
C PRO A 9 -53.05 51.41 -15.57
N ASN A 10 -52.73 51.76 -16.83
CA ASN A 10 -51.60 51.36 -17.69
C ASN A 10 -51.07 52.61 -18.46
N VAL A 11 -49.98 52.50 -19.27
CA VAL A 11 -49.88 52.95 -20.71
C VAL A 11 -48.46 53.38 -21.21
N ASN A 12 -48.04 52.80 -22.36
CA ASN A 12 -47.09 53.23 -23.44
C ASN A 12 -45.65 53.79 -23.20
N ARG A 13 -44.64 53.01 -23.64
CA ARG A 13 -43.90 53.13 -24.93
C ARG A 13 -43.41 54.53 -25.42
N LEU A 14 -42.07 54.75 -25.48
CA LEU A 14 -41.33 55.20 -26.70
C LEU A 14 -39.79 55.34 -26.53
N THR A 15 -39.09 55.51 -27.66
CA THR A 15 -37.62 55.70 -27.92
C THR A 15 -37.03 57.00 -27.33
N HIS A 16 -35.74 57.11 -26.99
CA HIS A 16 -34.63 57.35 -27.94
C HIS A 16 -33.18 57.16 -27.38
N ASP A 17 -32.21 57.18 -28.29
CA ASP A 17 -30.74 57.10 -28.13
C ASP A 17 -30.06 58.43 -27.67
N ARG A 18 -29.00 58.37 -26.82
CA ARG A 18 -27.70 59.08 -27.00
C ARG A 18 -26.66 59.00 -25.85
N THR A 19 -25.40 59.14 -26.28
CA THR A 19 -24.19 59.72 -25.61
C THR A 19 -23.47 59.00 -24.45
N SER A 20 -22.19 58.72 -24.75
CA SER A 20 -21.04 58.38 -23.89
C SER A 20 -20.53 59.56 -23.04
N PRO A 21 -19.59 59.36 -22.07
CA PRO A 21 -18.15 59.40 -22.44
C PRO A 21 -17.18 58.48 -21.66
N PHE A 22 -15.95 58.46 -22.20
CA PHE A 22 -14.63 57.98 -21.71
C PHE A 22 -14.21 58.55 -20.30
N PRO A 23 -13.16 58.04 -19.59
CA PRO A 23 -11.81 57.81 -20.15
C PRO A 23 -10.89 56.66 -19.65
N SER A 24 -9.93 56.33 -20.53
CA SER A 24 -8.65 55.66 -20.28
C SER A 24 -7.50 56.69 -20.24
N PRO A 25 -6.38 56.44 -19.53
CA PRO A 25 -5.08 56.12 -20.17
C PRO A 25 -4.24 55.14 -19.32
N SER A 26 -2.98 54.73 -19.56
CA SER A 26 -1.94 54.78 -20.63
C SER A 26 -0.94 53.64 -20.30
N SER A 27 -0.36 52.84 -21.19
CA SER A 27 0.44 53.07 -22.41
C SER A 27 1.86 53.66 -22.18
N LYS A 28 2.90 52.92 -22.60
CA LYS A 28 3.83 53.33 -23.68
C LYS A 28 4.84 52.23 -24.06
N SER A 29 5.33 52.33 -25.28
CA SER A 29 6.34 51.50 -25.93
C SER A 29 7.33 52.39 -26.67
N HIS A 30 8.56 51.92 -26.91
CA HIS A 30 9.48 52.53 -27.87
C HIS A 30 10.20 51.48 -28.71
N SER A 31 10.57 51.89 -29.92
CA SER A 31 11.27 51.13 -30.98
C SER A 31 12.73 51.62 -31.07
N THR A 32 13.66 50.90 -31.71
CA THR A 32 13.85 50.82 -33.18
C THR A 32 15.06 49.91 -33.50
N SER A 33 15.08 49.32 -34.71
CA SER A 33 16.23 48.81 -35.53
C SER A 33 17.37 47.96 -34.87
N ASP A 34 18.04 47.02 -35.56
CA ASP A 34 18.19 46.87 -37.02
C ASP A 34 18.45 45.42 -37.53
N THR A 35 18.13 45.21 -38.82
CA THR A 35 18.59 44.25 -39.86
C THR A 35 19.10 42.80 -39.63
N LEU A 36 18.90 41.98 -40.70
CA LEU A 36 19.51 40.68 -41.06
C LEU A 36 19.18 39.44 -40.19
N GLY A 37 18.57 38.34 -40.68
CA GLY A 37 17.81 38.11 -41.93
C GLY A 37 18.12 36.77 -42.62
N HIS A 38 17.11 35.92 -42.86
CA HIS A 38 16.99 34.95 -43.97
C HIS A 38 15.62 34.20 -43.97
N ARG A 39 14.95 34.16 -45.13
CA ARG A 39 14.05 33.10 -45.70
C ARG A 39 13.49 32.00 -44.74
N ILE A 40 12.17 31.75 -44.54
CA ILE A 40 10.98 31.69 -45.44
C ILE A 40 11.25 30.81 -46.69
N VAL A 41 10.55 29.72 -47.04
CA VAL A 41 9.11 29.29 -46.97
C VAL A 41 9.14 27.75 -46.64
N ALA A 42 8.15 27.02 -46.06
CA ALA A 42 6.81 26.64 -46.54
C ALA A 42 6.78 26.15 -48.03
N ASP A 43 5.96 25.21 -48.49
CA ASP A 43 4.72 24.63 -47.95
C ASP A 43 4.62 23.09 -48.19
N ALA A 44 3.54 22.49 -47.69
CA ALA A 44 3.04 21.17 -48.08
C ALA A 44 2.31 21.18 -49.44
N VAL A 45 2.07 20.01 -50.04
CA VAL A 45 0.90 19.71 -50.92
C VAL A 45 0.81 18.18 -51.14
N LEU A 46 -0.37 17.66 -51.53
CA LEU A 46 -0.61 16.26 -51.88
C LEU A 46 -0.41 16.02 -53.39
N GLU A 47 -0.28 14.76 -53.81
CA GLU A 47 -1.23 14.15 -54.77
C GLU A 47 -0.98 12.63 -54.98
N ASP A 48 -1.84 11.99 -55.77
CA ASP A 48 -2.02 10.54 -55.93
C ASP A 48 -1.33 9.98 -57.21
N GLU A 49 -1.65 8.72 -57.59
CA GLU A 49 -1.34 8.04 -58.87
C GLU A 49 0.08 7.44 -59.10
N VAL A 50 0.27 6.36 -59.87
CA VAL A 50 -0.50 5.11 -60.12
C VAL A 50 0.43 4.08 -60.81
N ILE A 51 0.30 2.78 -60.49
CA ILE A 51 0.66 1.54 -61.27
C ILE A 51 1.86 1.59 -62.26
N ARG A 52 2.89 0.70 -62.08
CA ARG A 52 3.09 -0.50 -62.98
C ARG A 52 4.15 -1.54 -62.54
N GLU A 53 3.79 -2.81 -62.81
CA GLU A 53 4.49 -4.11 -62.84
C GLU A 53 6.01 -4.26 -62.57
N GLY A 54 6.35 -5.27 -61.76
CA GLY A 54 7.64 -5.99 -61.77
C GLY A 54 7.47 -7.39 -61.16
N ARG A 55 7.96 -8.46 -61.81
CA ARG A 55 7.75 -9.86 -61.38
C ARG A 55 8.98 -10.46 -60.69
N GLY A 56 8.75 -11.25 -59.64
CA GLY A 56 9.74 -12.14 -59.03
C GLY A 56 9.04 -13.34 -58.38
N THR A 57 9.43 -14.56 -58.74
CA THR A 57 8.82 -15.82 -58.30
C THR A 57 9.86 -16.75 -57.69
N GLU A 58 9.64 -17.24 -56.47
CA GLU A 58 10.42 -18.35 -55.90
C GLU A 58 9.51 -19.45 -55.33
N HIS A 59 10.08 -20.65 -55.19
CA HIS A 59 9.35 -21.91 -55.04
C HIS A 59 9.02 -22.29 -53.59
N ILE A 60 7.77 -22.66 -53.33
CA ILE A 60 7.37 -23.43 -52.14
C ILE A 60 7.46 -24.93 -52.47
N SER A 61 8.33 -25.65 -51.76
CA SER A 61 8.56 -27.09 -51.97
C SER A 61 7.63 -27.97 -51.10
N VAL A 62 6.55 -28.49 -51.69
CA VAL A 62 5.68 -29.48 -51.04
C VAL A 62 6.26 -30.90 -51.20
N LYS A 63 6.71 -31.53 -50.11
CA LYS A 63 7.05 -32.96 -50.09
C LYS A 63 5.83 -33.82 -49.77
N ARG A 64 5.65 -34.90 -50.54
CA ARG A 64 4.49 -35.81 -50.48
C ARG A 64 4.64 -36.85 -49.37
N PHE A 65 3.51 -37.29 -48.82
CA PHE A 65 3.35 -38.59 -48.17
C PHE A 65 3.61 -39.74 -49.16
N ARG A 66 4.16 -40.86 -48.68
CA ARG A 66 3.80 -42.21 -49.13
C ARG A 66 4.22 -43.31 -48.15
N ASP A 67 3.24 -44.14 -47.80
CA ASP A 67 3.25 -45.61 -47.71
C ASP A 67 4.48 -46.34 -47.11
N VAL A 68 4.28 -47.00 -45.96
CA VAL A 68 5.05 -48.17 -45.49
C VAL A 68 4.08 -49.23 -44.96
N HIS A 69 4.28 -50.50 -45.32
CA HIS A 69 3.39 -51.61 -44.96
C HIS A 69 3.75 -52.29 -43.63
N SER A 70 2.71 -52.57 -42.85
CA SER A 70 2.41 -53.83 -42.16
C SER A 70 3.56 -54.79 -41.78
N LEU A 71 3.88 -54.88 -40.48
CA LEU A 71 4.42 -56.10 -39.84
C LEU A 71 3.76 -56.32 -38.46
N HIS A 72 3.75 -57.57 -37.98
CA HIS A 72 3.05 -57.99 -36.76
C HIS A 72 3.74 -57.54 -35.46
N PRO A 73 2.99 -57.38 -34.34
CA PRO A 73 3.56 -57.15 -33.02
C PRO A 73 4.20 -58.42 -32.44
N SER A 74 5.34 -58.27 -31.78
CA SER A 74 5.96 -59.28 -30.92
C SER A 74 5.79 -58.91 -29.45
N GLU A 75 5.70 -59.90 -28.57
CA GLU A 75 5.40 -59.71 -27.15
C GLU A 75 6.54 -59.04 -26.36
N PRO A 76 6.25 -58.25 -25.32
CA PRO A 76 7.26 -57.53 -24.55
C PRO A 76 8.05 -58.48 -23.63
N SER A 77 9.38 -58.39 -23.69
CA SER A 77 10.28 -59.06 -22.74
C SER A 77 10.20 -58.45 -21.33
N PRO A 78 10.38 -59.24 -20.25
CA PRO A 78 10.28 -58.74 -18.88
C PRO A 78 11.41 -57.75 -18.53
N PRO A 79 11.14 -56.76 -17.65
CA PRO A 79 12.11 -55.72 -17.31
C PRO A 79 13.29 -56.28 -16.49
N ARG A 80 14.52 -56.00 -16.93
CA ARG A 80 15.74 -56.25 -16.16
C ARG A 80 15.73 -55.43 -14.86
N ALA A 81 16.18 -56.04 -13.77
CA ALA A 81 16.29 -55.37 -12.47
C ALA A 81 17.16 -54.10 -12.56
N GLY A 82 16.69 -53.01 -11.94
CA GLY A 82 17.26 -51.68 -12.11
C GLY A 82 18.60 -51.49 -11.42
N ALA A 83 19.55 -50.87 -12.11
CA ALA A 83 20.68 -50.22 -11.46
C ALA A 83 20.17 -49.03 -10.62
N PRO A 84 20.82 -48.69 -9.48
CA PRO A 84 20.40 -47.56 -8.67
C PRO A 84 20.50 -46.26 -9.47
N ARG A 85 19.38 -45.52 -9.58
CA ARG A 85 19.40 -44.15 -10.09
C ARG A 85 20.35 -43.33 -9.22
N LYS A 86 21.45 -42.86 -9.79
CA LYS A 86 22.20 -41.74 -9.21
C LYS A 86 21.22 -40.58 -9.05
N THR A 87 21.01 -40.13 -7.83
CA THR A 87 20.29 -38.87 -7.58
C THR A 87 21.07 -37.76 -8.27
N SER A 88 20.44 -37.04 -9.19
CA SER A 88 20.99 -35.78 -9.68
C SER A 88 21.23 -34.85 -8.50
N PRO A 89 22.31 -34.04 -8.52
CA PRO A 89 22.48 -33.00 -7.50
C PRO A 89 21.23 -32.10 -7.47
N PRO A 90 20.88 -31.51 -6.31
CA PRO A 90 19.81 -30.52 -6.25
C PRO A 90 20.12 -29.37 -7.21
N ALA A 91 19.08 -28.85 -7.87
CA ALA A 91 19.23 -27.68 -8.73
C ALA A 91 19.76 -26.48 -7.91
N PRO A 92 20.60 -25.61 -8.48
CA PRO A 92 21.05 -24.41 -7.79
C PRO A 92 19.84 -23.54 -7.39
N PRO A 93 19.92 -22.79 -6.28
CA PRO A 93 18.81 -21.96 -5.82
C PRO A 93 18.50 -20.84 -6.82
N THR A 94 17.22 -20.60 -7.06
CA THR A 94 16.76 -19.54 -7.96
C THR A 94 16.90 -18.18 -7.27
N VAL A 95 17.64 -17.26 -7.89
CA VAL A 95 17.77 -15.89 -7.38
C VAL A 95 16.58 -15.04 -7.83
N HIS A 96 15.91 -14.45 -6.84
CA HIS A 96 14.88 -13.42 -6.98
C HIS A 96 15.40 -12.09 -6.41
N VAL A 97 14.92 -10.96 -6.94
CA VAL A 97 15.30 -9.60 -6.53
C VAL A 97 14.04 -8.80 -6.19
N GLU A 98 14.05 -8.22 -4.99
CA GLU A 98 12.98 -7.39 -4.45
C GLU A 98 13.53 -5.97 -4.23
N LEU A 99 13.18 -5.05 -5.14
CA LEU A 99 13.73 -3.71 -5.21
C LEU A 99 12.75 -2.67 -4.64
N LEU A 100 13.08 -2.12 -3.48
CA LEU A 100 12.31 -1.08 -2.79
C LEU A 100 12.83 0.32 -3.15
N VAL A 101 12.02 1.12 -3.85
CA VAL A 101 12.32 2.52 -4.15
C VAL A 101 11.72 3.43 -3.09
N HIS A 102 12.56 4.22 -2.43
CA HIS A 102 12.17 5.17 -1.40
C HIS A 102 12.63 6.59 -1.74
N ASN A 103 11.70 7.54 -1.77
CA ASN A 103 11.98 8.95 -2.02
C ASN A 103 12.26 9.71 -0.71
N VAL A 104 13.53 10.06 -0.49
CA VAL A 104 14.02 10.71 0.74
C VAL A 104 13.56 12.16 0.82
N SER A 105 12.84 12.48 1.90
CA SER A 105 12.26 13.78 2.21
C SER A 105 12.90 14.46 3.42
N HIS A 106 12.41 15.65 3.77
CA HIS A 106 12.72 16.36 5.02
C HIS A 106 12.00 15.79 6.25
N THR A 107 11.04 14.87 6.06
CA THR A 107 10.29 14.20 7.14
C THR A 107 11.00 12.93 7.61
N ASP A 108 11.82 12.30 6.76
CA ASP A 108 12.57 11.07 7.08
C ASP A 108 13.70 11.27 8.09
N LEU A 109 14.01 12.50 8.51
CA LEU A 109 15.09 12.79 9.46
C LEU A 109 14.57 13.60 10.65
N ILE A 110 14.80 13.07 11.86
CA ILE A 110 14.59 13.72 13.16
C ILE A 110 15.93 13.80 13.90
N LEU A 111 16.09 14.82 14.75
CA LEU A 111 17.23 14.99 15.63
C LEU A 111 16.80 14.91 17.11
N ASN A 112 17.61 14.23 17.91
CA ASN A 112 17.54 14.24 19.37
C ASN A 112 18.53 15.30 19.89
N LEU A 113 18.04 16.25 20.68
CA LEU A 113 18.88 17.25 21.36
C LEU A 113 19.02 16.94 22.86
N SER A 114 20.19 17.20 23.42
CA SER A 114 20.40 17.33 24.87
C SER A 114 20.42 18.80 25.30
N SER A 115 20.24 19.00 26.61
CA SER A 115 20.43 20.27 27.32
C SER A 115 21.21 19.97 28.60
N PRO A 116 22.04 20.89 29.16
CA PRO A 116 22.85 20.59 30.34
C PRO A 116 22.01 20.21 31.57
N ALA A 117 20.79 20.77 31.69
CA ALA A 117 19.83 20.39 32.72
C ALA A 117 19.34 18.93 32.56
N THR A 118 19.26 18.42 31.33
CA THR A 118 18.89 17.03 31.03
C THR A 118 20.01 16.06 31.41
N GLU A 119 21.27 16.45 31.18
CA GLU A 119 22.47 15.66 31.49
C GLU A 119 22.73 15.58 33.01
N ALA A 120 22.45 16.67 33.75
CA ALA A 120 22.43 16.67 35.22
C ALA A 120 21.32 15.74 35.78
N ALA A 121 20.15 15.70 35.15
CA ALA A 121 19.03 14.85 35.57
C ALA A 121 19.24 13.35 35.27
N THR A 122 20.00 12.99 34.23
CA THR A 122 20.32 11.58 33.93
C THR A 122 21.48 11.06 34.78
N SER A 123 22.52 11.87 35.02
CA SER A 123 23.63 11.50 35.93
C SER A 123 23.14 11.27 37.37
N ALA A 124 22.34 12.18 37.93
CA ALA A 124 21.78 12.05 39.29
C ALA A 124 20.86 10.81 39.49
N ASN A 125 20.29 10.25 38.42
CA ASN A 125 19.57 8.97 38.48
C ASN A 125 20.50 7.75 38.38
N HIS A 126 21.68 7.89 37.78
CA HIS A 126 22.63 6.81 37.60
C HIS A 126 23.40 6.47 38.89
N ASP A 127 23.62 7.46 39.77
CA ASP A 127 24.25 7.25 41.07
C ASP A 127 23.28 6.63 42.09
N LYS A 128 22.02 7.08 42.13
CA LYS A 128 20.97 6.46 42.97
C LYS A 128 20.69 4.99 42.65
N ALA A 129 21.06 4.53 41.44
CA ALA A 129 20.99 3.12 41.07
C ALA A 129 22.11 2.25 41.67
N LYS A 130 23.18 2.85 42.25
CA LYS A 130 24.28 2.12 42.91
C LYS A 130 24.04 1.87 44.39
N GLU A 131 23.45 2.82 45.12
CA GLU A 131 23.31 2.73 46.59
C GLU A 131 22.38 1.62 47.07
N HIS A 132 21.51 1.08 46.20
CA HIS A 132 20.44 0.17 46.60
C HIS A 132 20.76 -1.33 46.46
N LYS A 133 22.05 -1.73 46.53
CA LYS A 133 22.49 -3.09 46.17
C LYS A 133 23.50 -3.78 47.10
N GLU A 134 23.52 -3.43 48.39
CA GLU A 134 24.19 -4.23 49.43
C GLU A 134 23.20 -4.61 50.55
N GLY A 135 22.99 -5.91 50.79
CA GLY A 135 22.14 -6.41 51.88
C GLY A 135 21.54 -7.81 51.67
N CYS A 136 22.09 -8.81 52.38
CA CYS A 136 21.64 -10.21 52.48
C CYS A 136 21.60 -11.09 51.20
N GLY A 137 21.72 -12.44 51.31
CA GLY A 137 22.10 -13.19 52.52
C GLY A 137 21.64 -14.66 52.61
N LEU A 138 22.23 -15.56 51.79
CA LEU A 138 22.24 -17.03 51.93
C LEU A 138 20.91 -17.81 51.71
N LEU A 139 21.08 -19.13 51.48
CA LEU A 139 20.08 -20.18 51.14
C LEU A 139 19.44 -20.06 49.73
N GLY A 140 19.33 -21.13 48.92
CA GLY A 140 19.88 -22.49 49.04
C GLY A 140 19.42 -23.45 47.93
N ASP A 141 20.38 -23.91 47.11
CA ASP A 141 20.44 -25.14 46.27
C ASP A 141 19.34 -25.62 45.29
N LEU A 142 19.83 -25.87 44.05
CA LEU A 142 19.57 -27.02 43.17
C LEU A 142 18.14 -27.35 42.65
N ARG A 143 17.87 -26.91 41.41
CA ARG A 143 17.95 -27.83 40.25
C ARG A 143 18.13 -27.10 38.91
N SER A 144 18.67 -27.82 37.92
CA SER A 144 19.12 -27.31 36.62
C SER A 144 18.08 -27.42 35.49
N GLN A 145 18.03 -26.45 34.57
CA GLN A 145 18.40 -26.64 33.15
C GLN A 145 18.31 -25.36 32.30
N VAL A 146 19.37 -25.15 31.50
CA VAL A 146 19.48 -24.43 30.21
C VAL A 146 18.42 -23.35 29.87
N THR A 147 18.78 -22.07 30.10
CA THR A 147 18.43 -20.96 29.20
C THR A 147 19.62 -19.99 29.06
N SER A 148 20.06 -19.73 27.83
CA SER A 148 21.13 -18.75 27.54
C SER A 148 20.52 -17.35 27.39
N HIS A 149 20.27 -16.69 28.52
CA HIS A 149 19.82 -15.30 28.54
C HIS A 149 20.99 -14.32 28.36
N ASP A 150 21.26 -13.94 27.12
CA ASP A 150 21.87 -12.63 26.85
C ASP A 150 20.81 -11.55 27.14
N THR A 151 20.72 -11.11 28.39
CA THR A 151 19.87 -9.99 28.77
C THR A 151 20.40 -8.71 28.12
N PRO A 152 19.61 -8.00 27.29
CA PRO A 152 20.01 -6.70 26.79
C PRO A 152 20.25 -5.73 27.94
N VAL A 153 21.37 -5.00 27.90
CA VAL A 153 21.61 -3.89 28.84
C VAL A 153 20.41 -2.93 28.75
N PRO A 154 19.73 -2.60 29.86
CA PRO A 154 18.51 -1.80 29.81
C PRO A 154 18.84 -0.40 29.29
N ALA A 155 18.40 -0.10 28.07
CA ALA A 155 18.62 1.19 27.43
C ALA A 155 18.08 2.33 28.34
N PRO A 156 18.82 3.44 28.48
CA PRO A 156 18.40 4.55 29.34
C PRO A 156 17.04 5.09 28.87
N LYS A 157 16.10 5.22 29.81
CA LYS A 157 14.73 5.69 29.54
C LYS A 157 14.78 7.05 28.85
N SER A 158 14.45 7.10 27.55
CA SER A 158 14.53 8.30 26.69
C SER A 158 13.43 9.35 26.94
N SER A 159 12.92 9.45 28.18
CA SER A 159 11.78 10.30 28.55
C SER A 159 12.01 11.81 28.37
N ASN A 160 13.27 12.24 28.25
CA ASN A 160 13.66 13.64 28.21
C ASN A 160 14.34 14.06 26.88
N ALA A 161 14.25 13.23 25.83
CA ALA A 161 14.82 13.57 24.52
C ALA A 161 14.01 14.69 23.83
N ILE A 162 14.68 15.80 23.50
CA ILE A 162 14.07 16.95 22.83
C ILE A 162 14.11 16.69 21.32
N LEU A 163 12.96 16.41 20.71
CA LEU A 163 12.87 16.17 19.26
C LEU A 163 12.84 17.48 18.48
N CYS A 164 13.67 17.56 17.44
CA CYS A 164 13.58 18.61 16.44
C CYS A 164 13.78 18.09 15.00
N ARG A 165 13.47 18.93 14.02
CA ARG A 165 13.82 18.73 12.60
C ARG A 165 14.49 19.99 12.07
N PRO A 166 15.53 19.91 11.21
CA PRO A 166 16.05 21.07 10.52
C PRO A 166 14.96 21.77 9.69
N ARG A 167 14.99 23.11 9.61
CA ARG A 167 14.18 23.84 8.64
C ARG A 167 14.67 23.52 7.22
N PHE A 168 13.75 23.56 6.26
CA PHE A 168 13.99 23.26 4.85
C PHE A 168 15.28 23.89 4.29
N SER A 169 15.51 25.19 4.55
CA SER A 169 16.68 25.95 4.09
C SER A 169 18.02 25.58 4.74
N ALA A 170 18.03 24.80 5.82
CA ALA A 170 19.20 24.42 6.60
C ALA A 170 19.44 22.90 6.67
N PHE A 171 18.58 22.09 6.05
CA PHE A 171 18.59 20.63 6.17
C PHE A 171 19.89 19.98 5.70
N SER A 172 20.46 20.46 4.60
CA SER A 172 21.73 19.97 4.07
C SER A 172 22.91 20.24 5.02
N PRO A 173 23.14 21.48 5.52
CA PRO A 173 24.10 21.74 6.60
C PRO A 173 23.98 20.83 7.82
N PHE A 174 22.77 20.66 8.38
CA PHE A 174 22.57 19.79 9.56
C PHE A 174 22.91 18.33 9.25
N SER A 175 22.34 17.76 8.19
CA SER A 175 22.56 16.35 7.85
C SER A 175 23.99 16.06 7.40
N GLN A 176 24.66 17.00 6.72
CA GLN A 176 26.06 16.86 6.33
C GLN A 176 27.02 16.97 7.53
N ASN A 177 26.74 17.82 8.53
CA ASN A 177 27.55 17.89 9.75
C ASN A 177 27.45 16.60 10.58
N ILE A 178 26.26 16.00 10.65
CA ILE A 178 26.04 14.70 11.31
C ILE A 178 26.76 13.58 10.54
N LEU A 179 26.62 13.53 9.22
CA LEU A 179 27.33 12.58 8.37
C LEU A 179 28.85 12.67 8.53
N ASN A 180 29.40 13.89 8.49
CA ASN A 180 30.84 14.13 8.71
C ASN A 180 31.30 13.61 10.08
N THR A 181 30.46 13.74 11.12
CA THR A 181 30.78 13.34 12.49
C THR A 181 30.75 11.82 12.65
N LEU A 182 29.71 11.14 12.15
CA LEU A 182 29.59 9.69 12.21
C LEU A 182 30.63 8.98 11.33
N VAL A 183 30.94 9.52 10.15
CA VAL A 183 32.03 8.99 9.30
C VAL A 183 33.39 9.16 9.97
N ARG A 184 33.67 10.29 10.63
CA ARG A 184 34.90 10.45 11.45
C ARG A 184 34.96 9.45 12.60
N HIS A 185 33.81 9.14 13.23
CA HIS A 185 33.75 8.14 14.30
C HIS A 185 34.06 6.73 13.78
N LYS A 186 33.39 6.28 12.71
CA LYS A 186 33.64 4.97 12.08
C LYS A 186 35.08 4.85 11.56
N ASN A 187 35.60 5.89 10.93
CA ASN A 187 37.00 5.97 10.48
C ASN A 187 38.03 5.99 11.63
N SER A 188 37.61 6.28 12.88
CA SER A 188 38.48 6.18 14.06
C SER A 188 38.55 4.77 14.67
N GLY A 189 38.01 3.75 13.98
CA GLY A 189 37.96 2.37 14.46
C GLY A 189 36.95 2.16 15.58
N LYS A 190 35.86 2.93 15.59
CA LYS A 190 34.79 2.88 16.61
C LYS A 190 33.43 2.65 15.98
N ASP A 191 32.75 1.63 16.47
CA ASP A 191 31.42 1.23 16.01
C ASP A 191 30.37 2.34 16.21
N LEU A 192 29.31 2.31 15.40
CA LEU A 192 28.22 3.27 15.49
C LEU A 192 27.11 2.76 16.41
N THR A 193 26.96 3.37 17.58
CA THR A 193 25.87 3.03 18.51
C THR A 193 24.53 3.47 17.92
N MET A 194 23.58 2.54 17.81
CA MET A 194 22.24 2.84 17.28
C MET A 194 21.34 3.47 18.36
N THR A 195 20.47 4.41 17.96
CA THR A 195 19.32 4.82 18.79
C THR A 195 18.19 3.79 18.68
N GLN A 196 17.31 3.72 19.69
CA GLN A 196 16.16 2.83 19.69
C GLN A 196 14.85 3.58 19.98
N GLY A 197 13.83 3.33 19.16
CA GLY A 197 12.47 3.83 19.32
C GLY A 197 11.53 2.73 19.81
N ALA A 198 10.62 3.08 20.72
CA ALA A 198 9.61 2.13 21.21
C ALA A 198 8.57 1.83 20.12
N VAL A 199 8.18 0.56 19.98
CA VAL A 199 7.16 0.10 19.03
C VAL A 199 5.82 -0.09 19.75
N GLY A 200 4.74 0.43 19.19
CA GLY A 200 3.36 0.18 19.62
C GLY A 200 2.56 -0.56 18.55
N ARG A 201 1.25 -0.72 18.78
CA ARG A 201 0.27 -1.13 17.77
C ARG A 201 -0.95 -0.21 17.77
N ARG A 202 -1.67 -0.13 16.66
CA ARG A 202 -2.93 0.62 16.56
C ARG A 202 -4.14 -0.22 16.97
N ASN A 203 -5.16 0.47 17.49
CA ASN A 203 -6.47 -0.10 17.76
C ASN A 203 -7.42 0.16 16.57
N ASP A 204 -7.51 -0.79 15.64
CA ASP A 204 -8.38 -0.69 14.47
C ASP A 204 -9.88 -0.60 14.83
N LEU A 205 -10.26 -0.94 16.08
CA LEU A 205 -11.63 -0.80 16.61
C LEU A 205 -11.92 0.60 17.18
N SER A 206 -11.04 1.60 16.96
CA SER A 206 -11.23 2.96 17.46
C SER A 206 -11.27 4.00 16.33
N ASP A 207 -12.20 4.97 16.43
CA ASP A 207 -12.40 6.09 15.48
C ASP A 207 -11.09 6.81 15.07
N ARG A 208 -10.06 6.74 15.92
CA ARG A 208 -8.77 7.44 15.78
C ARG A 208 -7.55 6.52 15.66
N TYR A 209 -7.76 5.20 15.58
CA TYR A 209 -6.71 4.19 15.48
C TYR A 209 -5.65 4.33 16.59
N GLU A 210 -6.10 4.43 17.84
CA GLU A 210 -5.28 4.81 18.98
C GLU A 210 -4.12 3.84 19.26
N LEU A 211 -2.99 4.39 19.71
CA LEU A 211 -1.77 3.60 19.96
C LEU A 211 -1.83 2.89 21.30
N GLN A 212 -1.94 1.56 21.25
CA GLN A 212 -1.92 0.67 22.39
C GLN A 212 -0.49 0.26 22.80
N LYS A 213 -0.44 -0.62 23.80
CA LYS A 213 0.74 -1.15 24.51
C LYS A 213 2.02 -1.21 23.67
N ARG A 214 3.12 -0.73 24.25
CA ARG A 214 4.46 -0.86 23.66
C ARG A 214 4.88 -2.34 23.66
N VAL A 215 5.18 -2.88 22.48
CA VAL A 215 5.44 -4.31 22.24
C VAL A 215 6.95 -4.61 22.14
N GLY A 216 7.79 -3.60 21.93
CA GLY A 216 9.24 -3.77 21.84
C GLY A 216 9.96 -2.47 21.47
N PHE A 217 11.16 -2.62 20.90
CA PHE A 217 11.98 -1.53 20.38
C PHE A 217 12.52 -1.89 18.99
N LEU A 218 12.73 -0.88 18.14
CA LEU A 218 13.43 -1.00 16.85
C LEU A 218 14.57 0.02 16.80
N PRO A 219 15.67 -0.26 16.07
CA PRO A 219 16.69 0.73 15.81
C PRO A 219 16.08 1.90 15.01
N THR A 220 16.28 3.13 15.47
CA THR A 220 15.77 4.35 14.80
C THR A 220 16.83 5.07 13.98
N GLY A 221 18.12 4.89 14.29
CA GLY A 221 19.18 5.72 13.73
C GLY A 221 20.46 5.60 14.54
N PHE A 222 21.17 6.71 14.74
CA PHE A 222 22.49 6.73 15.39
C PHE A 222 22.57 7.70 16.56
N VAL A 223 23.27 7.29 17.61
CA VAL A 223 23.73 8.17 18.69
C VAL A 223 24.88 9.01 18.15
N VAL A 224 24.82 10.32 18.38
CA VAL A 224 25.90 11.26 18.03
C VAL A 224 26.84 11.37 19.25
N PRO A 225 28.17 11.27 19.08
CA PRO A 225 29.11 11.37 20.20
C PRO A 225 28.91 12.66 21.02
N PRO A 226 28.80 12.58 22.37
CA PRO A 226 28.52 13.75 23.21
C PRO A 226 29.47 14.92 22.96
N GLY A 227 28.91 16.14 22.91
CA GLY A 227 29.68 17.37 22.68
C GLY A 227 30.26 17.56 21.27
N SER A 228 30.08 16.62 20.34
CA SER A 228 30.64 16.72 18.97
C SER A 228 29.87 17.68 18.05
N LEU A 229 28.58 17.91 18.31
CA LEU A 229 27.71 18.81 17.55
C LEU A 229 26.92 19.76 18.48
N PRO A 230 27.60 20.72 19.15
CA PRO A 230 26.94 21.80 19.88
C PRO A 230 26.24 22.77 18.93
N LEU A 231 25.12 23.37 19.34
CA LEU A 231 24.34 24.29 18.52
C LEU A 231 24.53 25.76 18.93
N SER A 232 24.84 26.61 17.95
CA SER A 232 24.79 28.06 18.09
C SER A 232 23.36 28.59 18.17
N ARG A 233 23.16 29.80 18.71
CA ARG A 233 21.84 30.48 18.74
C ARG A 233 21.21 30.57 17.34
N LYS A 234 22.04 30.75 16.29
CA LYS A 234 21.63 30.81 14.88
C LYS A 234 21.18 29.45 14.32
N GLU A 235 21.79 28.35 14.76
CA GLU A 235 21.38 26.99 14.37
C GLU A 235 20.09 26.57 15.08
N VAL A 236 19.90 26.92 16.35
CA VAL A 236 18.65 26.66 17.08
C VAL A 236 17.47 27.39 16.43
N ALA A 237 17.66 28.62 15.94
CA ALA A 237 16.65 29.32 15.14
C ALA A 237 16.33 28.59 13.82
N ASN A 238 17.24 27.76 13.31
CA ASN A 238 17.10 26.98 12.08
C ASN A 238 16.59 25.54 12.26
N VAL A 239 16.18 25.14 13.46
CA VAL A 239 15.36 23.93 13.66
C VAL A 239 13.88 24.27 13.88
N ARG A 240 13.02 23.25 13.79
CA ARG A 240 11.66 23.21 14.33
C ARG A 240 11.65 22.22 15.48
N LEU A 241 11.32 22.70 16.67
CA LEU A 241 11.12 21.88 17.87
C LEU A 241 9.74 21.22 17.83
N ARG A 242 9.59 20.07 18.50
CA ARG A 242 8.27 19.51 18.80
C ARG A 242 7.55 20.36 19.84
N GLY A 243 6.24 20.60 19.66
CA GLY A 243 5.48 21.53 20.50
C GLY A 243 5.44 21.19 22.01
N ARG A 244 5.56 19.90 22.39
CA ARG A 244 5.67 19.51 23.81
C ARG A 244 7.08 19.67 24.36
N ASP A 245 8.10 19.44 23.53
CA ASP A 245 9.52 19.50 23.90
C ASP A 245 10.06 20.94 23.89
N ALA A 246 9.43 21.85 23.15
CA ALA A 246 9.74 23.27 23.14
C ALA A 246 9.61 23.93 24.53
N LYS A 247 8.82 23.34 25.43
CA LYS A 247 8.70 23.74 26.84
C LYS A 247 9.84 23.25 27.74
N ALA A 248 10.65 22.29 27.27
CA ALA A 248 11.77 21.71 28.01
C ALA A 248 13.11 22.39 27.70
N ILE A 249 13.15 23.31 26.74
CA ILE A 249 14.27 24.23 26.55
C ILE A 249 14.01 25.45 27.45
N PRO A 250 14.94 25.81 28.36
CA PRO A 250 14.85 27.06 29.12
C PRO A 250 14.73 28.26 28.18
N GLU A 251 14.13 29.37 28.64
CA GLU A 251 14.01 30.56 27.82
C GLU A 251 15.39 31.07 27.38
N LEU A 252 15.74 30.80 26.12
CA LEU A 252 16.96 31.32 25.50
C LEU A 252 16.80 32.84 25.42
N PRO A 253 17.68 33.64 26.06
CA PRO A 253 17.51 35.10 26.11
C PRO A 253 17.35 35.68 24.71
N GLY A 254 16.25 36.41 24.51
CA GLY A 254 15.84 36.95 23.20
C GLY A 254 14.85 36.10 22.38
N TRP A 255 14.29 35.00 22.90
CA TRP A 255 13.23 34.27 22.14
C TRP A 255 11.89 35.03 22.05
N GLN A 256 11.72 36.08 22.87
CA GLN A 256 10.71 37.13 22.68
C GLN A 256 11.34 38.52 22.83
N GLY A 257 11.48 39.26 21.73
CA GLY A 257 11.30 40.72 21.72
C GLY A 257 12.35 41.67 22.33
N GLU A 258 13.56 41.23 22.71
CA GLU A 258 14.60 42.12 23.27
C GLU A 258 15.80 42.36 22.34
N SER A 259 16.57 43.43 22.61
CA SER A 259 17.46 44.09 21.65
C SER A 259 18.81 43.40 21.40
N GLU A 260 19.42 43.68 20.23
CA GLU A 260 20.64 43.06 19.69
C GLU A 260 21.95 43.31 20.49
N THR A 261 21.87 43.94 21.65
CA THR A 261 23.00 44.59 22.34
C THR A 261 23.82 43.69 23.28
N ASP A 262 23.42 42.44 23.51
CA ASP A 262 24.21 41.48 24.31
C ASP A 262 24.49 40.17 23.54
N MET A 263 25.61 40.18 22.81
CA MET A 263 26.15 39.02 22.09
C MET A 263 27.31 38.34 22.85
N GLY A 264 27.27 38.31 24.19
CA GLY A 264 28.34 37.74 25.01
C GLY A 264 28.55 36.21 24.88
N SER A 265 27.54 35.44 24.43
CA SER A 265 27.67 33.97 24.25
C SER A 265 26.81 33.44 23.10
N GLU A 266 27.47 32.90 22.07
CA GLU A 266 26.80 32.16 20.98
C GLU A 266 26.32 30.76 21.40
N ARG A 267 26.87 30.20 22.48
CA ARG A 267 26.66 28.81 22.90
C ARG A 267 25.34 28.67 23.67
N THR A 268 24.42 27.88 23.13
CA THR A 268 23.09 27.66 23.73
C THR A 268 23.04 26.58 24.80
N GLY A 269 24.15 25.84 25.00
CA GLY A 269 24.19 24.62 25.81
C GLY A 269 23.56 23.39 25.15
N LEU A 270 22.77 23.57 24.09
CA LEU A 270 22.15 22.45 23.36
C LEU A 270 23.18 21.75 22.45
N SER A 271 23.07 20.43 22.34
CA SER A 271 23.85 19.64 21.38
C SER A 271 23.01 18.56 20.71
N VAL A 272 23.37 18.16 19.49
CA VAL A 272 22.77 17.01 18.82
C VAL A 272 23.39 15.74 19.40
N VAL A 273 22.56 14.89 20.03
CA VAL A 273 22.97 13.61 20.63
C VAL A 273 22.41 12.39 19.90
N GLY A 274 21.58 12.59 18.88
CA GLY A 274 21.15 11.51 17.98
C GLY A 274 20.49 12.00 16.70
N VAL A 275 20.46 11.14 15.70
CA VAL A 275 19.77 11.31 14.42
C VAL A 275 18.91 10.07 14.14
N GLU A 276 17.68 10.26 13.68
CA GLU A 276 16.68 9.20 13.59
C GLU A 276 15.90 9.22 12.26
N PHE A 277 15.62 8.04 11.73
CA PHE A 277 14.97 7.76 10.46
C PHE A 277 13.66 6.99 10.66
N PRO A 278 12.66 7.54 11.39
CA PRO A 278 11.54 6.76 11.90
C PRO A 278 10.68 6.11 10.80
N LEU A 279 10.52 6.77 9.64
CA LEU A 279 9.78 6.19 8.52
C LEU A 279 10.53 4.99 7.92
N LEU A 280 11.85 5.09 7.74
CA LEU A 280 12.67 3.98 7.26
C LEU A 280 12.71 2.81 8.27
N ALA A 281 12.74 3.12 9.57
CA ALA A 281 12.74 2.16 10.66
C ALA A 281 11.46 1.31 10.75
N VAL A 282 10.31 1.78 10.25
CA VAL A 282 9.09 0.97 10.08
C VAL A 282 8.92 0.42 8.66
N LEU A 283 9.43 1.12 7.64
CA LEU A 283 9.39 0.67 6.24
C LEU A 283 10.12 -0.66 6.04
N ILE A 284 11.32 -0.79 6.60
CA ILE A 284 12.16 -1.97 6.41
C ILE A 284 11.51 -3.23 7.01
N PRO A 285 11.07 -3.26 8.30
CA PRO A 285 10.32 -4.39 8.84
C PRO A 285 9.03 -4.70 8.08
N LYS A 286 8.32 -3.68 7.57
CA LYS A 286 7.11 -3.91 6.77
C LYS A 286 7.42 -4.54 5.40
N PHE A 287 8.51 -4.13 4.75
CA PHE A 287 8.96 -4.73 3.51
C PHE A 287 9.53 -6.14 3.73
N ASP A 288 10.26 -6.37 4.83
CA ASP A 288 10.72 -7.70 5.23
C ASP A 288 9.51 -8.66 5.37
N GLN A 289 8.47 -8.26 6.13
CA GLN A 289 7.22 -9.01 6.25
C GLN A 289 6.60 -9.35 4.89
N VAL A 290 6.43 -8.34 4.01
CA VAL A 290 5.79 -8.52 2.70
C VAL A 290 6.57 -9.49 1.80
N VAL A 291 7.90 -9.44 1.84
CA VAL A 291 8.75 -10.37 1.08
C VAL A 291 8.70 -11.78 1.69
N GLU A 292 8.68 -11.90 3.02
CA GLU A 292 8.58 -13.20 3.71
C GLU A 292 7.22 -13.87 3.48
N GLU A 293 6.11 -13.13 3.52
CA GLU A 293 4.76 -13.60 3.17
C GLU A 293 4.67 -14.05 1.70
N LYS A 294 5.33 -13.31 0.78
CA LYS A 294 5.34 -13.60 -0.66
C LYS A 294 6.08 -14.88 -1.04
N TYR A 295 7.17 -15.19 -0.35
CA TYR A 295 8.00 -16.37 -0.63
C TYR A 295 7.79 -17.53 0.36
N ALA A 296 6.83 -17.41 1.28
CA ALA A 296 6.45 -18.46 2.21
C ALA A 296 6.10 -19.77 1.48
N GLY A 297 6.83 -20.85 1.79
CA GLY A 297 6.63 -22.18 1.18
C GLY A 297 7.29 -22.37 -0.19
N VAL A 298 7.92 -21.34 -0.78
CA VAL A 298 8.64 -21.47 -2.06
C VAL A 298 10.04 -22.07 -1.81
N ALA A 299 10.21 -23.35 -2.14
CA ALA A 299 11.46 -24.07 -1.91
C ALA A 299 12.58 -23.61 -2.88
N ASN A 300 13.83 -23.63 -2.39
CA ASN A 300 15.05 -23.40 -3.17
C ASN A 300 15.14 -22.00 -3.83
N VAL A 301 14.62 -20.97 -3.17
CA VAL A 301 14.73 -19.56 -3.60
C VAL A 301 15.67 -18.78 -2.68
N VAL A 302 16.47 -17.88 -3.27
CA VAL A 302 17.26 -16.85 -2.58
C VAL A 302 16.74 -15.49 -2.99
N VAL A 303 16.35 -14.64 -2.03
CA VAL A 303 15.78 -13.32 -2.30
C VAL A 303 16.77 -12.22 -1.93
N LYS A 304 17.25 -11.46 -2.92
CA LYS A 304 18.06 -10.26 -2.70
C LYS A 304 17.14 -9.04 -2.50
N LYS A 305 17.11 -8.51 -1.28
CA LYS A 305 16.43 -7.25 -0.93
C LYS A 305 17.35 -6.07 -1.28
N VAL A 306 16.86 -5.08 -2.03
CA VAL A 306 17.63 -3.90 -2.48
C VAL A 306 16.85 -2.61 -2.22
N LEU A 307 17.46 -1.67 -1.51
CA LEU A 307 16.89 -0.34 -1.24
C LEU A 307 17.47 0.71 -2.19
N VAL A 308 16.64 1.37 -3.00
CA VAL A 308 17.02 2.50 -3.84
C VAL A 308 16.57 3.81 -3.19
N LEU A 309 17.52 4.56 -2.64
CA LEU A 309 17.28 5.87 -2.04
C LEU A 309 17.33 6.97 -3.10
N VAL A 310 16.16 7.51 -3.44
CA VAL A 310 16.00 8.63 -4.36
C VAL A 310 16.09 9.93 -3.58
N THR A 311 17.09 10.75 -3.89
CA THR A 311 17.34 12.05 -3.24
C THR A 311 17.27 13.20 -4.26
N GLY A 312 17.21 14.44 -3.78
CA GLY A 312 17.22 15.60 -4.66
C GLY A 312 17.36 16.94 -3.93
N VAL A 313 17.24 18.02 -4.71
CA VAL A 313 17.37 19.41 -4.25
C VAL A 313 16.22 20.25 -4.84
N GLY A 314 15.78 21.29 -4.14
CA GLY A 314 14.69 22.17 -4.61
C GLY A 314 15.17 23.61 -4.74
N THR A 315 14.90 24.29 -5.85
CA THR A 315 15.31 25.69 -5.98
C THR A 315 14.59 26.55 -4.93
N PRO A 316 15.30 27.28 -4.05
CA PRO A 316 14.67 28.13 -3.05
C PRO A 316 13.99 29.34 -3.72
N ARG A 317 12.86 29.78 -3.15
CA ARG A 317 12.17 31.01 -3.60
C ARG A 317 12.91 32.30 -3.19
N ASN A 318 13.68 32.24 -2.11
CA ASN A 318 14.48 33.36 -1.63
C ASN A 318 15.92 33.21 -2.13
N TRP A 319 16.40 34.20 -2.89
CA TRP A 319 17.73 34.21 -3.49
C TRP A 319 18.86 34.28 -2.46
N THR A 320 18.60 34.71 -1.22
CA THR A 320 19.59 34.69 -0.13
C THR A 320 19.77 33.31 0.52
N HIS A 321 18.96 32.31 0.16
CA HIS A 321 19.11 30.94 0.65
C HIS A 321 20.00 30.14 -0.30
N SER A 322 20.89 29.31 0.25
CA SER A 322 21.73 28.40 -0.56
C SER A 322 20.85 27.47 -1.41
N VAL A 323 21.18 27.37 -2.69
CA VAL A 323 20.50 26.48 -3.66
C VAL A 323 20.59 25.01 -3.22
N SER A 324 21.67 24.61 -2.55
CA SER A 324 21.86 23.25 -2.01
C SER A 324 21.45 23.09 -0.54
N GLY A 325 21.01 24.17 0.13
CA GLY A 325 20.73 24.18 1.58
C GLY A 325 19.62 23.24 2.05
N ASN A 326 18.79 22.76 1.12
CA ASN A 326 17.70 21.82 1.34
C ASN A 326 17.94 20.41 0.76
N SER A 327 19.11 20.14 0.17
CA SER A 327 19.39 18.86 -0.50
C SER A 327 19.25 17.67 0.46
N THR A 328 18.56 16.61 0.03
CA THR A 328 18.40 15.38 0.80
C THR A 328 19.54 14.37 0.62
N MET A 329 20.59 14.71 -0.14
CA MET A 329 21.73 13.81 -0.41
C MET A 329 22.43 13.31 0.85
N ALA A 330 22.70 14.19 1.83
CA ALA A 330 23.41 13.80 3.05
C ALA A 330 22.53 12.93 3.97
N ALA A 331 21.21 13.18 4.02
CA ALA A 331 20.25 12.30 4.68
C ALA A 331 20.19 10.91 3.99
N GLY A 332 20.18 10.84 2.66
CA GLY A 332 20.24 9.56 1.95
C GLY A 332 21.53 8.76 2.22
N LYS A 333 22.67 9.43 2.40
CA LYS A 333 23.92 8.77 2.84
C LYS A 333 23.82 8.24 4.28
N LEU A 334 23.30 9.04 5.21
CA LEU A 334 23.04 8.61 6.59
C LEU A 334 22.07 7.41 6.67
N MET A 335 20.99 7.46 5.89
CA MET A 335 20.01 6.38 5.78
C MET A 335 20.62 5.12 5.17
N SER A 336 21.58 5.25 4.26
CA SER A 336 22.31 4.09 3.74
C SER A 336 23.14 3.43 4.83
N MET A 337 23.97 4.22 5.55
CA MET A 337 24.74 3.72 6.68
C MET A 337 23.84 3.04 7.73
N PHE A 338 22.64 3.58 7.97
CA PHE A 338 21.66 2.98 8.89
C PHE A 338 21.20 1.58 8.44
N VAL A 339 20.96 1.35 7.14
CA VAL A 339 20.59 0.03 6.62
C VAL A 339 21.81 -0.90 6.59
N GLU A 340 22.95 -0.40 6.11
CA GLU A 340 24.24 -1.11 6.07
C GLU A 340 24.67 -1.61 7.47
N GLU A 341 24.30 -0.91 8.56
CA GLU A 341 24.60 -1.30 9.95
C GLU A 341 23.49 -2.15 10.62
N SER A 342 22.24 -2.13 10.13
CA SER A 342 21.09 -2.80 10.77
C SER A 342 20.49 -3.99 10.00
N LYS A 343 20.91 -4.19 8.74
CA LYS A 343 20.36 -5.20 7.84
C LYS A 343 21.45 -5.84 6.98
N GLU A 344 22.01 -6.93 7.49
CA GLU A 344 22.93 -7.78 6.72
C GLU A 344 22.29 -8.27 5.41
N GLY A 345 23.10 -8.41 4.36
CA GLY A 345 22.68 -8.96 3.06
C GLY A 345 21.92 -8.00 2.13
N TRP A 346 21.32 -6.92 2.66
CA TRP A 346 20.63 -5.90 1.86
C TRP A 346 21.60 -5.14 0.95
N GLY A 347 21.18 -4.89 -0.30
CA GLY A 347 21.84 -3.91 -1.17
C GLY A 347 21.30 -2.51 -0.92
N VAL A 348 22.14 -1.47 -0.98
CA VAL A 348 21.70 -0.06 -0.90
C VAL A 348 22.28 0.77 -2.03
N GLU A 349 21.40 1.35 -2.82
CA GLU A 349 21.68 2.20 -3.97
C GLU A 349 21.23 3.64 -3.70
N ARG A 350 21.89 4.61 -4.34
CA ARG A 350 21.59 6.04 -4.17
C ARG A 350 21.57 6.74 -5.52
N VAL A 351 20.49 7.47 -5.81
CA VAL A 351 20.41 8.39 -6.96
C VAL A 351 20.09 9.80 -6.49
N HIS A 352 20.74 10.81 -7.08
CA HIS A 352 20.56 12.22 -6.71
C HIS A 352 20.11 13.05 -7.92
N GLY A 353 18.99 13.75 -7.78
CA GLY A 353 18.51 14.70 -8.78
C GLY A 353 18.92 16.13 -8.43
N GLU A 354 19.87 16.68 -9.19
CA GLU A 354 20.31 18.09 -9.09
C GLU A 354 19.27 19.07 -9.66
N GLY A 355 18.41 18.60 -10.58
CA GLY A 355 17.25 19.33 -11.07
C GLY A 355 16.18 19.52 -9.99
N ASN A 356 15.37 20.57 -10.14
CA ASN A 356 14.48 21.04 -9.08
C ASN A 356 13.37 20.02 -8.77
N ILE A 357 13.32 19.48 -7.55
CA ILE A 357 12.28 18.51 -7.12
C ILE A 357 10.84 19.02 -7.29
N PHE A 358 10.61 20.33 -7.43
CA PHE A 358 9.30 20.93 -7.67
C PHE A 358 8.95 21.12 -9.16
N ARG A 359 9.89 20.88 -10.10
CA ARG A 359 9.69 20.95 -11.54
C ARG A 359 9.40 19.56 -12.11
N TYR A 360 8.22 19.40 -12.69
CA TYR A 360 7.72 18.13 -13.22
C TYR A 360 8.60 17.57 -14.34
N ASP A 361 9.06 18.44 -15.24
CA ASP A 361 9.94 18.09 -16.36
C ASP A 361 11.37 17.73 -15.91
N ASP A 362 11.95 18.45 -14.94
CA ASP A 362 13.23 18.08 -14.32
C ASP A 362 13.15 16.69 -13.66
N ASN A 363 12.05 16.41 -12.96
CA ASN A 363 11.82 15.12 -12.33
C ASN A 363 11.71 13.98 -13.36
N ILE A 364 11.02 14.18 -14.48
CA ILE A 364 10.95 13.18 -15.56
C ILE A 364 12.33 12.98 -16.20
N ARG A 365 13.08 14.05 -16.50
CA ARG A 365 14.45 13.95 -17.04
C ARG A 365 15.34 13.12 -16.11
N PHE A 366 15.37 13.47 -14.82
CA PHE A 366 16.15 12.75 -13.81
C PHE A 366 15.75 11.28 -13.67
N VAL A 367 14.44 10.98 -13.57
CA VAL A 367 14.00 9.60 -13.40
C VAL A 367 14.37 8.76 -14.63
N LYS A 368 14.21 9.29 -15.85
CA LYS A 368 14.60 8.60 -17.09
C LYS A 368 16.11 8.49 -17.30
N SER A 369 16.91 9.43 -16.83
CA SER A 369 18.38 9.39 -16.99
C SER A 369 19.12 8.61 -15.90
N SER A 370 18.53 8.50 -14.71
CA SER A 370 19.25 8.04 -13.50
C SER A 370 18.57 6.88 -12.78
N LEU A 371 17.26 6.95 -12.53
CA LEU A 371 16.55 5.93 -11.76
C LEU A 371 16.14 4.73 -12.62
N VAL A 372 15.58 4.95 -13.80
CA VAL A 372 15.21 3.85 -14.72
C VAL A 372 16.46 3.05 -15.13
N PRO A 373 17.59 3.65 -15.58
CA PRO A 373 18.82 2.89 -15.89
C PRO A 373 19.49 2.21 -14.68
N LEU A 374 19.12 2.57 -13.44
CA LEU A 374 19.51 1.80 -12.26
C LEU A 374 18.62 0.55 -12.12
N VAL A 375 17.30 0.70 -12.16
CA VAL A 375 16.33 -0.40 -12.08
C VAL A 375 16.55 -1.41 -13.22
N GLU A 376 16.84 -0.93 -14.44
CA GLU A 376 17.13 -1.76 -15.60
C GLU A 376 18.40 -2.59 -15.44
N ARG A 377 19.47 -2.07 -14.82
CA ARG A 377 20.67 -2.87 -14.55
C ARG A 377 20.42 -4.05 -13.60
N TYR A 378 19.48 -3.93 -12.66
CA TYR A 378 19.06 -5.08 -11.83
C TYR A 378 18.17 -6.05 -12.61
N ARG A 379 17.20 -5.55 -13.41
CA ARG A 379 16.40 -6.38 -14.33
C ARG A 379 17.29 -7.22 -15.24
N ASP A 380 18.28 -6.59 -15.88
CA ASP A 380 19.12 -7.22 -16.89
C ASP A 380 20.13 -8.19 -16.28
N ALA A 381 20.63 -7.91 -15.06
CA ALA A 381 21.41 -8.89 -14.30
C ALA A 381 20.58 -10.15 -13.97
N VAL A 382 19.32 -9.97 -13.52
CA VAL A 382 18.38 -11.08 -13.30
C VAL A 382 18.11 -11.85 -14.60
N GLY A 383 17.90 -11.17 -15.72
CA GLY A 383 17.62 -11.77 -17.03
C GLY A 383 18.81 -12.51 -17.65
N HIS A 384 20.04 -12.01 -17.52
CA HIS A 384 21.25 -12.64 -18.06
C HIS A 384 21.92 -13.64 -17.09
N GLY A 385 21.45 -13.76 -15.85
CA GLY A 385 22.08 -14.59 -14.83
C GLY A 385 23.47 -14.10 -14.39
N SER A 386 23.73 -12.79 -14.52
CA SER A 386 24.99 -12.15 -14.15
C SER A 386 24.94 -11.55 -12.74
N PRO A 387 26.10 -11.26 -12.10
CA PRO A 387 26.14 -10.72 -10.74
C PRO A 387 25.35 -9.40 -10.59
N LEU A 388 24.68 -9.22 -9.44
CA LEU A 388 23.85 -8.04 -9.22
C LEU A 388 24.71 -6.79 -8.97
N PRO A 389 24.28 -5.57 -9.35
CA PRO A 389 25.11 -4.36 -9.23
C PRO A 389 25.62 -4.01 -7.82
N CYS A 390 24.99 -4.50 -6.75
CA CYS A 390 25.44 -4.35 -5.37
C CYS A 390 26.35 -5.49 -4.85
N GLU A 391 26.75 -6.43 -5.71
CA GLU A 391 27.58 -7.58 -5.34
C GLU A 391 29.03 -7.38 -5.81
N ALA A 392 29.99 -7.84 -5.01
CA ALA A 392 31.40 -7.81 -5.42
C ALA A 392 31.61 -8.74 -6.62
N PRO A 393 32.32 -8.30 -7.68
CA PRO A 393 32.58 -9.13 -8.85
C PRO A 393 33.44 -10.34 -8.46
N VAL A 394 32.86 -11.54 -8.52
CA VAL A 394 33.55 -12.77 -8.11
C VAL A 394 34.61 -13.14 -9.15
N PRO A 395 35.90 -13.26 -8.78
CA PRO A 395 36.95 -13.60 -9.74
C PRO A 395 36.68 -14.94 -10.42
N GLY A 396 36.45 -14.92 -11.73
CA GLY A 396 36.16 -16.10 -12.56
C GLY A 396 34.68 -16.39 -12.82
N SER A 397 33.72 -15.62 -12.26
CA SER A 397 32.28 -15.82 -12.56
C SER A 397 31.84 -15.17 -13.87
N SER A 398 32.47 -15.55 -14.99
CA SER A 398 32.05 -15.10 -16.34
C SER A 398 30.83 -15.89 -16.84
N SER A 399 29.75 -15.91 -16.04
CA SER A 399 28.47 -16.56 -16.36
C SER A 399 27.49 -15.60 -17.03
N SER A 400 27.95 -14.84 -18.03
CA SER A 400 27.05 -14.15 -18.94
C SER A 400 26.36 -15.20 -19.81
N SER A 401 25.10 -15.51 -19.49
CA SER A 401 24.27 -16.33 -20.39
C SER A 401 23.92 -15.48 -21.61
N ASP A 402 24.39 -15.90 -22.79
CA ASP A 402 23.95 -15.34 -24.08
C ASP A 402 22.43 -15.53 -24.29
N ASN A 403 21.84 -16.55 -23.64
CA ASN A 403 20.39 -16.68 -23.50
C ASN A 403 19.88 -15.78 -22.37
N TYR A 404 19.13 -14.74 -22.74
CA TYR A 404 18.32 -13.94 -21.84
C TYR A 404 17.08 -14.73 -21.37
N ASP A 405 16.90 -14.87 -20.06
CA ASP A 405 15.73 -15.52 -19.48
C ASP A 405 14.47 -14.65 -19.61
N GLY A 406 13.50 -15.08 -20.41
CA GLY A 406 12.21 -14.42 -20.57
C GLY A 406 11.36 -14.40 -19.29
N GLU A 407 11.60 -15.33 -18.36
CA GLU A 407 10.89 -15.45 -17.08
C GLU A 407 11.38 -14.49 -16.00
N TRP A 408 12.29 -13.55 -16.33
CA TRP A 408 12.79 -12.53 -15.39
C TRP A 408 11.68 -11.78 -14.64
N ARG A 409 10.48 -11.63 -15.24
CA ARG A 409 9.31 -10.98 -14.62
C ARG A 409 8.77 -11.72 -13.38
N SER A 410 8.99 -13.03 -13.28
CA SER A 410 8.69 -13.79 -12.06
C SER A 410 9.76 -13.61 -10.98
N ARG A 411 10.97 -13.19 -11.37
CA ARG A 411 12.17 -13.12 -10.53
C ARG A 411 12.60 -11.71 -10.13
N PHE A 412 12.13 -10.66 -10.79
CA PHE A 412 12.45 -9.27 -10.50
C PHE A 412 11.19 -8.45 -10.20
N HIS A 413 11.12 -7.86 -9.01
CA HIS A 413 9.95 -7.13 -8.53
C HIS A 413 10.34 -5.75 -7.98
N VAL A 414 9.47 -4.77 -8.19
CA VAL A 414 9.65 -3.39 -7.73
C VAL A 414 8.55 -3.01 -6.74
N THR A 415 8.91 -2.37 -5.64
CA THR A 415 7.98 -1.79 -4.67
C THR A 415 8.32 -0.31 -4.48
N LEU A 416 7.32 0.59 -4.47
CA LEU A 416 7.51 2.01 -4.19
C LEU A 416 6.96 2.35 -2.79
N SER A 417 7.73 3.08 -1.97
CA SER A 417 7.19 3.62 -0.72
C SER A 417 6.59 5.02 -0.93
N PHE A 418 5.28 5.16 -0.77
CA PHE A 418 4.61 6.46 -0.70
C PHE A 418 4.69 6.99 0.74
N ALA A 419 5.87 7.53 1.05
CA ALA A 419 6.16 8.32 2.24
C ALA A 419 5.84 9.81 1.97
N ASP A 420 6.75 10.73 2.30
CA ASP A 420 6.64 12.17 2.03
C ASP A 420 7.45 12.55 0.76
N GLY A 421 7.41 13.82 0.34
CA GLY A 421 8.14 14.36 -0.81
C GLY A 421 7.30 15.27 -1.71
N SER A 422 7.91 15.78 -2.79
CA SER A 422 7.15 16.56 -3.78
C SER A 422 6.31 15.64 -4.67
N SER A 423 5.05 16.00 -4.87
CA SER A 423 4.13 15.29 -5.77
C SER A 423 4.70 15.12 -7.18
N ALA A 424 5.41 16.14 -7.69
CA ALA A 424 6.08 16.10 -8.98
C ALA A 424 7.21 15.05 -9.07
N ARG A 425 7.89 14.73 -7.96
CA ARG A 425 8.92 13.67 -7.90
C ARG A 425 8.27 12.30 -7.74
N GLN A 426 7.30 12.17 -6.82
CA GLN A 426 6.56 10.92 -6.60
C GLN A 426 5.84 10.45 -7.88
N TYR A 427 5.13 11.35 -8.58
CA TYR A 427 4.50 11.05 -9.86
C TYR A 427 5.52 10.62 -10.93
N ALA A 428 6.66 11.32 -11.06
CA ALA A 428 7.66 10.99 -12.07
C ALA A 428 8.27 9.59 -11.85
N ILE A 429 8.45 9.19 -10.59
CA ILE A 429 8.88 7.83 -10.20
C ILE A 429 7.79 6.82 -10.57
N GLN A 430 6.55 7.01 -10.09
CA GLN A 430 5.44 6.09 -10.32
C GLN A 430 5.14 5.88 -11.82
N SER A 431 5.01 6.97 -12.58
CA SER A 431 4.72 6.92 -14.02
C SER A 431 5.82 6.25 -14.83
N SER A 432 7.09 6.47 -14.50
CA SER A 432 8.22 5.86 -15.21
C SER A 432 8.46 4.39 -14.83
N LEU A 433 8.10 3.98 -13.61
CA LEU A 433 8.22 2.60 -13.15
C LEU A 433 6.93 1.77 -13.31
N ARG A 434 5.85 2.36 -13.83
CA ARG A 434 4.56 1.69 -14.11
C ARG A 434 4.71 0.39 -14.92
N GLY A 435 5.68 0.34 -15.85
CA GLY A 435 5.97 -0.85 -16.66
C GLY A 435 6.48 -2.08 -15.89
N TYR A 436 6.84 -1.93 -14.61
CA TYR A 436 7.20 -3.02 -13.70
C TYR A 436 6.02 -3.50 -12.84
N CYS A 437 4.81 -2.95 -13.02
CA CYS A 437 3.63 -3.22 -12.21
C CYS A 437 3.93 -3.21 -10.69
N PRO A 438 4.49 -2.11 -10.14
CA PRO A 438 5.05 -2.11 -8.80
C PRO A 438 4.01 -2.30 -7.69
N GLY A 439 4.45 -2.95 -6.60
CA GLY A 439 3.75 -2.88 -5.31
C GLY A 439 3.92 -1.50 -4.67
N TYR A 440 3.02 -1.14 -3.75
CA TYR A 440 3.05 0.15 -3.07
C TYR A 440 2.97 -0.03 -1.54
N LEU A 441 3.85 0.66 -0.82
CA LEU A 441 3.83 0.77 0.64
C LEU A 441 3.44 2.21 1.02
N HIS A 442 2.18 2.41 1.41
CA HIS A 442 1.56 3.72 1.60
C HIS A 442 1.53 4.12 3.08
N PHE A 443 2.16 5.26 3.40
CA PHE A 443 2.15 5.84 4.74
C PHE A 443 0.93 6.75 4.95
N TRP A 444 -0.16 6.19 5.48
CA TRP A 444 -1.33 6.99 5.86
C TRP A 444 -1.07 7.85 7.12
N GLN A 445 0.00 7.61 7.89
CA GLN A 445 0.36 8.34 9.12
C GLN A 445 1.86 8.72 9.21
N LEU A 446 2.31 9.67 8.38
CA LEU A 446 3.70 10.15 8.30
C LEU A 446 4.33 10.77 9.57
N LYS A 447 3.58 10.92 10.68
CA LYS A 447 3.99 11.75 11.84
C LYS A 447 3.79 11.11 13.21
N THR A 448 3.40 9.84 13.29
CA THR A 448 3.18 9.11 14.55
C THR A 448 4.36 9.23 15.52
N TYR A 449 5.57 8.92 15.05
CA TYR A 449 6.78 9.02 15.86
C TYR A 449 7.12 10.45 16.29
N TRP A 450 6.86 11.45 15.43
CA TRP A 450 7.02 12.86 15.79
C TRP A 450 6.10 13.22 16.96
N HIS A 451 4.80 12.94 16.87
CA HIS A 451 3.87 13.29 17.94
C HIS A 451 4.07 12.47 19.21
N GLU A 452 4.20 11.14 19.10
CA GLU A 452 4.13 10.24 20.26
C GLU A 452 5.49 9.73 20.78
N SER A 453 6.57 9.80 20.00
CA SER A 453 7.81 9.02 20.24
C SER A 453 7.55 7.50 20.25
N VAL A 454 6.65 7.04 19.37
CA VAL A 454 6.31 5.62 19.17
C VAL A 454 6.32 5.31 17.68
N LEU A 455 6.91 4.17 17.31
CA LEU A 455 6.88 3.58 15.96
C LEU A 455 5.70 2.60 15.86
N THR A 456 5.08 2.48 14.69
CA THR A 456 4.29 1.30 14.34
C THR A 456 4.40 0.99 12.84
N VAL A 457 4.40 -0.30 12.50
CA VAL A 457 4.28 -0.78 11.12
C VAL A 457 2.84 -0.66 10.59
N ASP A 458 1.86 -0.49 11.47
CA ASP A 458 0.45 -0.31 11.14
C ASP A 458 0.19 1.05 10.44
N ASP A 459 1.16 1.97 10.48
CA ASP A 459 1.17 3.23 9.72
C ASP A 459 1.34 3.01 8.19
N ILE A 460 1.62 1.77 7.76
CA ILE A 460 1.94 1.41 6.37
C ILE A 460 0.96 0.35 5.82
N GLU A 461 0.15 0.77 4.87
CA GLU A 461 -0.68 -0.12 4.05
C GLU A 461 0.14 -0.72 2.90
N MET A 462 -0.15 -1.96 2.51
CA MET A 462 0.34 -2.53 1.24
C MET A 462 -0.79 -2.53 0.22
N HIS A 463 -0.55 -1.94 -0.95
CA HIS A 463 -1.46 -1.98 -2.09
C HIS A 463 -0.76 -2.63 -3.29
N SER A 464 -1.47 -3.48 -4.03
CA SER A 464 -0.91 -4.03 -5.28
C SER A 464 -1.01 -2.99 -6.41
N PHE A 465 -0.24 -3.22 -7.48
CA PHE A 465 -0.31 -2.39 -8.68
C PHE A 465 -1.74 -2.15 -9.18
N LYS A 466 -2.55 -3.22 -9.20
CA LYS A 466 -3.91 -3.23 -9.71
C LYS A 466 -4.93 -2.62 -8.75
N ASP A 467 -4.59 -2.48 -7.47
CA ASP A 467 -5.53 -1.95 -6.46
C ASP A 467 -5.43 -0.42 -6.37
N MET A 468 -4.23 0.16 -6.57
CA MET A 468 -4.03 1.60 -6.79
C MET A 468 -4.57 2.12 -8.13
N GLU A 469 -5.01 1.23 -9.04
CA GLU A 469 -5.59 1.57 -10.35
C GLU A 469 -7.07 1.17 -10.47
N THR A 470 -7.69 0.71 -9.38
CA THR A 470 -9.15 0.50 -9.27
C THR A 470 -9.74 1.47 -8.26
N ASP A 471 -10.96 1.95 -8.51
CA ASP A 471 -11.71 2.72 -7.50
C ASP A 471 -11.88 1.88 -6.21
N PRO A 472 -11.91 2.52 -5.02
CA PRO A 472 -12.19 1.82 -3.77
C PRO A 472 -13.62 1.25 -3.78
N ALA A 473 -13.84 0.17 -3.02
CA ALA A 473 -15.19 -0.36 -2.85
C ALA A 473 -16.07 0.67 -2.12
N LYS A 474 -17.26 0.90 -2.70
CA LYS A 474 -18.28 1.83 -2.23
C LYS A 474 -19.34 1.08 -1.44
N GLY A 475 -20.10 1.78 -0.60
CA GLY A 475 -21.36 1.25 -0.12
C GLY A 475 -22.38 1.12 -1.25
N GLU A 476 -23.35 0.21 -1.13
CA GLU A 476 -24.46 0.08 -2.09
C GLU A 476 -25.17 1.43 -2.35
N GLU A 477 -25.26 2.29 -1.33
CA GLU A 477 -25.89 3.60 -1.46
C GLU A 477 -25.11 4.62 -2.29
N GLU A 478 -23.80 4.44 -2.41
CA GLU A 478 -22.85 5.30 -3.13
C GLU A 478 -22.61 4.82 -4.58
N CYS A 479 -23.25 3.72 -4.98
CA CYS A 479 -23.17 3.17 -6.33
C CYS A 479 -23.98 4.01 -7.34
N SER A 480 -23.57 3.93 -8.62
CA SER A 480 -24.33 4.42 -9.76
C SER A 480 -25.72 3.78 -9.87
N GLY A 481 -26.62 4.37 -10.67
CA GLY A 481 -27.96 3.82 -10.89
C GLY A 481 -27.91 2.41 -11.48
N GLU A 482 -27.08 2.21 -12.50
CA GLU A 482 -26.74 0.90 -13.07
C GLU A 482 -26.14 -0.05 -12.01
N GLY A 483 -25.24 0.46 -11.16
CA GLY A 483 -24.60 -0.30 -10.08
C GLY A 483 -25.57 -0.84 -9.03
N LYS A 484 -26.53 -0.02 -8.58
CA LYS A 484 -27.60 -0.44 -7.66
C LYS A 484 -28.49 -1.51 -8.29
N ILE A 485 -29.04 -1.24 -9.49
CA ILE A 485 -29.93 -2.15 -10.22
C ILE A 485 -29.30 -3.54 -10.41
N VAL A 486 -28.01 -3.59 -10.77
CA VAL A 486 -27.31 -4.86 -10.98
C VAL A 486 -26.97 -5.56 -9.67
N THR A 487 -26.68 -4.81 -8.60
CA THR A 487 -26.31 -5.39 -7.28
C THR A 487 -27.51 -5.97 -6.55
N GLU A 488 -28.68 -5.33 -6.62
CA GLU A 488 -29.95 -5.88 -6.13
C GLU A 488 -30.27 -7.24 -6.80
N GLU A 489 -30.19 -7.30 -8.13
CA GLU A 489 -30.43 -8.54 -8.88
C GLU A 489 -29.32 -9.58 -8.68
N MET A 490 -28.07 -9.19 -8.44
CA MET A 490 -26.99 -10.11 -8.08
C MET A 490 -27.25 -10.77 -6.71
N LYS A 491 -27.62 -9.99 -5.69
CA LYS A 491 -28.02 -10.52 -4.37
C LYS A 491 -29.18 -11.52 -4.51
N ARG A 492 -30.21 -11.15 -5.26
CA ARG A 492 -31.38 -12.01 -5.55
C ARG A 492 -31.01 -13.29 -6.31
N PHE A 493 -30.14 -13.19 -7.32
CA PHE A 493 -29.69 -14.35 -8.09
C PHE A 493 -28.78 -15.28 -7.26
N ARG A 494 -27.90 -14.72 -6.41
CA ARG A 494 -27.12 -15.47 -5.42
C ARG A 494 -28.03 -16.27 -4.50
N ASP A 495 -29.04 -15.64 -3.90
CA ASP A 495 -29.89 -16.29 -2.90
C ASP A 495 -30.76 -17.39 -3.51
N GLU A 496 -31.23 -17.19 -4.75
CA GLU A 496 -31.92 -18.20 -5.56
C GLU A 496 -30.99 -19.38 -5.91
N PHE A 497 -29.79 -19.09 -6.43
CA PHE A 497 -28.78 -20.09 -6.79
C PHE A 497 -28.35 -20.92 -5.58
N MET A 498 -28.05 -20.26 -4.46
CA MET A 498 -27.65 -20.92 -3.20
C MET A 498 -28.79 -21.72 -2.59
N GLY A 499 -30.04 -21.28 -2.74
CA GLY A 499 -31.22 -22.08 -2.39
C GLY A 499 -31.29 -23.40 -3.17
N VAL A 500 -31.11 -23.34 -4.49
CA VAL A 500 -31.10 -24.53 -5.38
C VAL A 500 -29.86 -25.41 -5.12
N ALA A 501 -28.69 -24.82 -4.90
CA ALA A 501 -27.44 -25.52 -4.61
C ALA A 501 -27.53 -26.30 -3.29
N ARG A 502 -27.99 -25.64 -2.21
CA ARG A 502 -28.25 -26.26 -0.88
C ARG A 502 -29.51 -27.14 -0.87
N GLY A 503 -30.22 -27.32 -2.00
CA GLY A 503 -31.28 -28.32 -2.17
C GLY A 503 -32.67 -27.94 -1.67
N LYS A 504 -32.96 -26.64 -1.43
CA LYS A 504 -34.32 -26.15 -1.14
C LYS A 504 -35.22 -26.45 -2.34
N GLY A 505 -36.11 -27.44 -2.21
CA GLY A 505 -36.91 -27.99 -3.31
C GLY A 505 -36.84 -29.52 -3.46
N GLY A 506 -36.01 -30.22 -2.66
CA GLY A 506 -36.04 -31.68 -2.50
C GLY A 506 -35.46 -32.50 -3.67
N ARG A 507 -35.45 -31.97 -4.89
CA ARG A 507 -34.78 -32.59 -6.04
C ARG A 507 -33.27 -32.33 -5.97
N LYS A 508 -32.47 -33.40 -5.98
CA LYS A 508 -31.00 -33.30 -6.04
C LYS A 508 -30.56 -32.69 -7.38
N ASN A 509 -29.71 -31.67 -7.32
CA ASN A 509 -29.10 -31.03 -8.49
C ASN A 509 -27.78 -31.73 -8.90
N GLU A 510 -27.22 -31.33 -10.05
CA GLU A 510 -25.95 -31.87 -10.57
C GLU A 510 -24.82 -30.83 -10.63
N LEU A 511 -24.97 -29.68 -9.95
CA LEU A 511 -24.06 -28.53 -10.04
C LEU A 511 -22.61 -28.92 -9.76
N GLY A 512 -22.32 -29.42 -8.55
CA GLY A 512 -20.97 -29.85 -8.17
C GLY A 512 -20.48 -31.16 -8.80
N LYS A 513 -21.29 -31.85 -9.61
CA LYS A 513 -20.95 -33.15 -10.22
C LYS A 513 -20.64 -33.06 -11.71
N PHE A 514 -21.40 -32.25 -12.45
CA PHE A 514 -21.33 -32.18 -13.90
C PHE A 514 -21.03 -30.77 -14.39
N TRP A 515 -21.77 -29.77 -13.89
CA TRP A 515 -21.65 -28.38 -14.38
C TRP A 515 -20.39 -27.67 -13.85
N MET A 516 -19.99 -27.93 -12.61
CA MET A 516 -18.82 -27.33 -11.93
C MET A 516 -17.74 -28.39 -11.62
N ARG A 517 -17.55 -29.34 -12.55
CA ARG A 517 -16.78 -30.58 -12.33
C ARG A 517 -15.25 -30.43 -12.25
N LYS A 518 -14.68 -29.25 -12.45
CA LYS A 518 -13.21 -29.03 -12.45
C LYS A 518 -12.76 -28.32 -11.19
N THR A 519 -13.33 -27.14 -10.91
CA THR A 519 -12.94 -26.28 -9.78
C THR A 519 -13.93 -26.35 -8.62
N ARG A 520 -15.17 -26.80 -8.86
CA ARG A 520 -16.32 -26.68 -7.93
C ARG A 520 -16.63 -25.24 -7.48
N LYS A 521 -16.17 -24.23 -8.24
CA LYS A 521 -16.41 -22.80 -7.94
C LYS A 521 -17.43 -22.21 -8.94
N PRO A 522 -18.73 -22.13 -8.58
CA PRO A 522 -19.68 -21.31 -9.29
C PRO A 522 -19.27 -19.84 -9.30
N VAL A 523 -19.42 -19.24 -10.46
CA VAL A 523 -19.37 -17.81 -10.69
C VAL A 523 -20.72 -17.43 -11.27
N LEU A 524 -21.33 -16.41 -10.70
CA LEU A 524 -22.57 -15.80 -11.15
C LEU A 524 -22.23 -14.51 -11.89
N ALA A 525 -22.97 -14.22 -12.96
CA ALA A 525 -22.89 -12.95 -13.66
C ALA A 525 -24.29 -12.39 -13.92
N VAL A 526 -24.43 -11.08 -13.78
CA VAL A 526 -25.64 -10.32 -14.10
C VAL A 526 -25.27 -9.22 -15.09
N LEU A 527 -26.01 -9.10 -16.18
CA LEU A 527 -25.78 -8.10 -17.24
C LEU A 527 -26.99 -7.21 -17.38
N LEU A 528 -26.78 -5.90 -17.28
CA LEU A 528 -27.77 -4.88 -17.61
C LEU A 528 -27.56 -4.44 -19.07
N ALA A 529 -28.63 -4.47 -19.86
CA ALA A 529 -28.63 -3.93 -21.22
C ALA A 529 -29.87 -3.07 -21.48
N LYS A 530 -29.69 -1.98 -22.22
CA LYS A 530 -30.77 -1.12 -22.68
C LYS A 530 -31.36 -1.69 -23.97
N MET A 531 -32.61 -2.12 -23.92
CA MET A 531 -33.32 -2.62 -25.09
C MET A 531 -33.64 -1.48 -26.08
N PRO A 532 -33.88 -1.76 -27.38
CA PRO A 532 -34.15 -0.72 -28.38
C PRO A 532 -35.36 0.20 -28.07
N GLY A 533 -36.31 -0.26 -27.25
CA GLY A 533 -37.43 0.56 -26.75
C GLY A 533 -37.07 1.49 -25.57
N GLY A 534 -35.81 1.53 -25.16
CA GLY A 534 -35.32 2.33 -24.02
C GLY A 534 -35.40 1.62 -22.65
N GLU A 535 -36.17 0.53 -22.55
CA GLU A 535 -36.30 -0.33 -21.37
C GLU A 535 -34.95 -0.90 -20.93
N MET A 536 -34.66 -0.85 -19.63
CA MET A 536 -33.48 -1.52 -19.05
C MET A 536 -33.84 -2.96 -18.69
N LYS A 537 -33.09 -3.93 -19.23
CA LYS A 537 -33.32 -5.36 -19.02
C LYS A 537 -32.10 -6.05 -18.41
N LEU A 538 -32.37 -6.90 -17.42
CA LEU A 538 -31.39 -7.72 -16.73
C LEU A 538 -31.35 -9.13 -17.32
N PHE A 539 -30.14 -9.69 -17.42
CA PHE A 539 -29.86 -11.05 -17.83
C PHE A 539 -28.96 -11.73 -16.78
N ARG A 540 -29.09 -13.04 -16.62
CA ARG A 540 -28.32 -13.86 -15.67
C ARG A 540 -27.51 -14.91 -16.41
N GLY A 541 -26.33 -15.25 -15.90
CA GLY A 541 -25.50 -16.35 -16.40
C GLY A 541 -24.60 -16.93 -15.32
N THR A 542 -24.05 -18.11 -15.57
CA THR A 542 -23.08 -18.75 -14.67
C THR A 542 -21.97 -19.45 -15.47
N ASN A 543 -20.82 -19.74 -14.86
CA ASN A 543 -19.76 -20.50 -15.52
C ASN A 543 -20.18 -21.97 -15.77
N MET A 544 -19.53 -22.62 -16.74
CA MET A 544 -19.82 -24.01 -17.10
C MET A 544 -18.50 -24.75 -17.39
N GLU A 545 -18.24 -25.81 -16.64
CA GLU A 545 -16.99 -26.58 -16.62
C GLU A 545 -17.12 -27.99 -17.21
N VAL A 546 -18.24 -28.27 -17.88
CA VAL A 546 -18.33 -29.39 -18.84
C VAL A 546 -17.10 -29.37 -19.76
N SER A 547 -16.57 -30.54 -20.13
CA SER A 547 -15.27 -30.64 -20.82
C SER A 547 -15.37 -30.26 -22.30
N MET A 548 -15.55 -28.96 -22.55
CA MET A 548 -15.47 -28.28 -23.83
C MET A 548 -14.14 -28.59 -24.54
N PRO A 549 -14.03 -28.92 -25.85
CA PRO A 549 -12.74 -28.80 -26.56
C PRO A 549 -12.14 -27.38 -26.50
N THR A 550 -13.00 -26.38 -26.30
CA THR A 550 -12.69 -24.95 -26.12
C THR A 550 -12.50 -24.53 -24.66
N GLY A 551 -12.39 -25.47 -23.71
CA GLY A 551 -12.17 -25.19 -22.29
C GLY A 551 -13.46 -25.07 -21.47
N SER A 552 -13.46 -24.15 -20.48
CA SER A 552 -14.66 -23.81 -19.68
C SER A 552 -15.28 -22.50 -20.19
N LEU A 553 -16.60 -22.37 -20.10
CA LEU A 553 -17.31 -21.11 -20.34
C LEU A 553 -17.35 -20.28 -19.06
N CYS A 554 -16.94 -19.01 -19.13
CA CYS A 554 -16.97 -18.09 -17.99
C CYS A 554 -18.35 -17.39 -17.89
N ALA A 555 -18.73 -16.96 -16.70
CA ALA A 555 -20.08 -16.46 -16.42
C ALA A 555 -20.41 -15.19 -17.22
N GLU A 556 -19.43 -14.29 -17.38
CA GLU A 556 -19.54 -13.03 -18.13
C GLU A 556 -19.84 -13.31 -19.61
N ARG A 557 -19.06 -14.23 -20.22
CA ARG A 557 -19.27 -14.66 -21.62
C ARG A 557 -20.60 -15.40 -21.77
N ASN A 558 -21.04 -16.15 -20.77
CA ASN A 558 -22.34 -16.83 -20.80
C ASN A 558 -23.50 -15.82 -20.77
N VAL A 559 -23.51 -14.86 -19.83
CA VAL A 559 -24.61 -13.88 -19.72
C VAL A 559 -24.70 -12.95 -20.95
N ILE A 560 -23.57 -12.56 -21.54
CA ILE A 560 -23.53 -11.83 -22.82
C ILE A 560 -24.12 -12.69 -23.95
N GLY A 561 -23.79 -13.99 -23.98
CA GLY A 561 -24.41 -14.96 -24.90
C GLY A 561 -25.92 -15.10 -24.70
N THR A 562 -26.40 -15.18 -23.46
CA THR A 562 -27.83 -15.23 -23.12
C THR A 562 -28.57 -13.97 -23.59
N ALA A 563 -27.98 -12.78 -23.42
CA ALA A 563 -28.57 -11.54 -23.88
C ALA A 563 -28.68 -11.48 -25.41
N LEU A 564 -27.60 -11.80 -26.13
CA LEU A 564 -27.58 -11.85 -27.59
C LEU A 564 -28.50 -12.94 -28.16
N ALA A 565 -28.62 -14.09 -27.51
CA ALA A 565 -29.57 -15.14 -27.89
C ALA A 565 -31.04 -14.72 -27.66
N THR A 566 -31.30 -13.83 -26.70
CA THR A 566 -32.63 -13.26 -26.44
C THR A 566 -32.97 -12.12 -27.41
N ASN A 567 -31.97 -11.32 -27.81
CA ASN A 567 -32.12 -10.26 -28.80
C ASN A 567 -30.82 -10.08 -29.60
N VAL A 568 -30.79 -10.67 -30.80
CA VAL A 568 -29.65 -10.56 -31.75
C VAL A 568 -29.42 -9.14 -32.28
N GLY A 569 -30.36 -8.22 -32.05
CA GLY A 569 -30.23 -6.80 -32.39
C GLY A 569 -29.51 -5.95 -31.33
N LEU A 570 -29.11 -6.52 -30.18
CA LEU A 570 -28.35 -5.80 -29.16
C LEU A 570 -26.96 -5.41 -29.68
N ARG A 571 -26.62 -4.15 -29.49
CA ARG A 571 -25.33 -3.55 -29.86
C ARG A 571 -24.40 -3.50 -28.66
N ARG A 572 -23.11 -3.28 -28.92
CA ARG A 572 -22.10 -3.03 -27.87
C ARG A 572 -22.45 -1.79 -27.01
N GLU A 573 -23.03 -0.77 -27.62
CA GLU A 573 -23.53 0.44 -26.95
C GLU A 573 -24.77 0.22 -26.07
N ASP A 574 -25.50 -0.89 -26.23
CA ASP A 574 -26.70 -1.19 -25.44
C ASP A 574 -26.36 -1.79 -24.07
N LEU A 575 -25.26 -2.54 -23.97
CA LEU A 575 -24.80 -3.16 -22.73
C LEU A 575 -24.32 -2.07 -21.75
N LYS A 576 -24.82 -2.04 -20.51
CA LYS A 576 -24.53 -0.94 -19.57
C LYS A 576 -23.61 -1.34 -18.43
N ALA A 577 -23.85 -2.50 -17.82
CA ALA A 577 -23.01 -3.00 -16.74
C ALA A 577 -23.02 -4.52 -16.71
N VAL A 578 -21.90 -5.14 -16.35
CA VAL A 578 -21.84 -6.56 -15.96
C VAL A 578 -21.29 -6.68 -14.54
N ALA A 579 -22.00 -7.37 -13.67
CA ALA A 579 -21.50 -7.76 -12.36
C ALA A 579 -21.05 -9.22 -12.35
N VAL A 580 -20.05 -9.52 -11.52
CA VAL A 580 -19.50 -10.86 -11.34
C VAL A 580 -19.34 -11.16 -9.84
N LEU A 581 -19.82 -12.33 -9.40
CA LEU A 581 -19.72 -12.80 -8.03
C LEU A 581 -19.34 -14.29 -7.99
N ALA A 582 -18.31 -14.67 -7.26
CA ALA A 582 -18.01 -16.07 -6.97
C ALA A 582 -18.69 -16.53 -5.68
N VAL A 583 -19.16 -17.79 -5.64
CA VAL A 583 -19.83 -18.38 -4.47
C VAL A 583 -19.31 -19.80 -4.19
N SER A 584 -19.37 -20.25 -2.93
CA SER A 584 -18.98 -21.62 -2.54
C SER A 584 -20.16 -22.58 -2.65
N LEU A 585 -19.93 -23.81 -3.14
CA LEU A 585 -20.93 -24.89 -3.08
C LEU A 585 -20.93 -25.62 -1.74
N ASP A 586 -19.82 -25.58 -1.00
CA ASP A 586 -19.52 -26.55 0.05
C ASP A 586 -20.03 -26.13 1.43
N GLY A 587 -20.52 -24.90 1.56
CA GLY A 587 -21.51 -24.53 2.57
C GLY A 587 -20.96 -24.16 3.94
N GLU A 588 -19.64 -24.12 4.11
CA GLU A 588 -19.00 -23.39 5.20
C GLU A 588 -19.31 -21.88 4.98
N ASP A 589 -19.97 -21.26 5.96
CA ASP A 589 -20.31 -19.83 5.92
C ASP A 589 -19.08 -19.04 6.44
N ASP A 590 -18.17 -18.70 5.53
CA ASP A 590 -16.98 -17.85 5.75
C ASP A 590 -17.35 -16.37 6.09
N GLY A 591 -18.44 -16.16 6.82
CA GLY A 591 -19.19 -14.90 6.81
C GLY A 591 -20.28 -14.80 7.88
N GLU A 592 -20.05 -15.30 9.09
CA GLU A 592 -20.69 -14.70 10.26
C GLU A 592 -20.10 -13.31 10.44
N VAL A 593 -20.68 -12.33 9.75
CA VAL A 593 -20.26 -10.93 9.83
C VAL A 593 -20.59 -10.44 11.22
N LEU A 594 -19.58 -10.36 12.08
CA LEU A 594 -19.62 -9.67 13.38
C LEU A 594 -19.74 -8.16 13.15
N CYS A 595 -20.92 -7.74 12.70
CA CYS A 595 -21.43 -6.39 12.88
C CYS A 595 -21.66 -6.16 14.38
N GLU A 596 -20.58 -5.89 15.13
CA GLU A 596 -20.70 -5.26 16.44
C GLU A 596 -21.24 -3.84 16.24
N GLU A 597 -22.57 -3.73 16.17
CA GLU A 597 -23.25 -2.46 16.42
C GLU A 597 -22.95 -2.06 17.86
N VAL A 598 -21.97 -1.15 18.02
CA VAL A 598 -21.55 -0.64 19.33
C VAL A 598 -22.68 0.17 19.93
N GLY A 599 -23.54 -0.52 20.69
CA GLY A 599 -24.69 0.06 21.38
C GLY A 599 -24.28 1.14 22.38
N GLU A 600 -25.15 2.12 22.57
CA GLU A 600 -24.90 3.24 23.47
C GLU A 600 -24.83 2.80 24.95
N GLU A 601 -23.63 2.61 25.49
CA GLU A 601 -23.42 2.72 26.93
C GLU A 601 -23.74 4.15 27.36
N LYS A 602 -24.84 4.31 28.10
CA LYS A 602 -25.29 5.62 28.60
C LYS A 602 -24.44 6.01 29.81
N GLU A 603 -23.61 7.03 29.65
CA GLU A 603 -23.01 7.74 30.79
C GLU A 603 -24.13 8.29 31.70
N GLU A 604 -24.25 7.76 32.92
CA GLU A 604 -25.12 8.36 33.94
C GLU A 604 -24.47 9.63 34.52
N ASP A 605 -25.21 10.73 34.48
CA ASP A 605 -24.77 12.09 34.81
C ASP A 605 -24.65 12.30 36.34
N VAL A 606 -23.60 11.73 36.95
CA VAL A 606 -23.37 11.77 38.42
C VAL A 606 -22.91 13.17 38.88
N LYS A 607 -23.88 14.06 39.07
CA LYS A 607 -23.71 15.32 39.81
C LYS A 607 -23.61 15.05 41.31
N GLY A 608 -22.47 15.39 41.90
CA GLY A 608 -22.14 15.02 43.29
C GLY A 608 -22.88 15.80 44.38
N GLY A 609 -22.93 15.23 45.58
CA GLY A 609 -23.48 15.84 46.80
C GLY A 609 -22.91 15.20 48.07
N ARG A 610 -22.63 16.00 49.10
CA ARG A 610 -22.06 15.54 50.38
C ARG A 610 -23.18 15.28 51.40
N ASN A 611 -23.15 14.17 52.16
CA ASN A 611 -22.88 14.23 53.61
C ASN A 611 -22.98 12.92 54.41
N LEU A 612 -22.10 12.85 55.42
CA LEU A 612 -22.19 12.21 56.74
C LEU A 612 -23.54 11.60 57.19
N LYS A 613 -23.55 10.26 57.40
CA LYS A 613 -24.03 9.46 58.58
C LYS A 613 -24.16 7.98 58.16
N GLY A 614 -24.09 6.97 59.04
CA GLY A 614 -23.79 6.98 60.48
C GLY A 614 -24.71 6.04 61.29
N ASN A 615 -24.30 4.77 61.48
CA ASN A 615 -25.01 3.67 62.18
C ASN A 615 -26.35 3.20 61.58
N GLY A 616 -26.63 1.89 61.66
CA GLY A 616 -27.93 1.30 61.25
C GLY A 616 -27.91 -0.24 61.18
N ARG A 617 -28.31 -0.92 62.26
CA ARG A 617 -28.21 -2.39 62.45
C ARG A 617 -29.57 -3.07 62.21
N LYS A 618 -29.55 -4.36 61.83
CA LYS A 618 -30.69 -5.29 61.53
C LYS A 618 -31.28 -5.16 60.12
N GLY A 619 -31.79 -6.24 59.49
CA GLY A 619 -31.82 -7.63 59.96
C GLY A 619 -32.40 -8.61 58.92
N GLU A 620 -32.60 -9.86 59.36
CA GLU A 620 -33.53 -10.93 58.89
C GLU A 620 -34.27 -10.74 57.54
N GLY A 621 -34.33 -11.70 56.61
CA GLY A 621 -33.85 -13.10 56.59
C GLY A 621 -34.53 -13.86 55.42
N GLY A 622 -34.15 -15.12 55.15
CA GLY A 622 -34.87 -15.94 54.13
C GLY A 622 -34.09 -17.13 53.56
N GLU A 623 -34.57 -18.33 53.86
CA GLU A 623 -34.39 -19.56 53.05
C GLU A 623 -35.40 -19.50 51.85
N GLU A 624 -35.51 -20.40 50.88
CA GLU A 624 -35.04 -21.78 50.69
C GLU A 624 -34.99 -22.10 49.17
N GLY A 625 -34.33 -23.18 48.71
CA GLY A 625 -34.44 -23.62 47.30
C GLY A 625 -33.50 -24.75 46.84
N LYS A 626 -33.94 -26.02 46.94
CA LYS A 626 -33.16 -27.22 46.54
C LYS A 626 -33.56 -27.78 45.16
N LYS A 627 -32.57 -28.21 44.36
CA LYS A 627 -32.56 -29.26 43.28
C LYS A 627 -31.22 -29.12 42.51
N MET A 628 -30.24 -30.03 42.48
CA MET A 628 -30.06 -31.47 42.78
C MET A 628 -30.38 -32.44 41.63
N TRP A 629 -29.48 -33.43 41.44
CA TRP A 629 -29.40 -34.53 40.44
C TRP A 629 -28.82 -34.14 39.05
N MET A 630 -27.72 -34.73 38.52
CA MET A 630 -27.28 -36.15 38.30
C MET A 630 -27.81 -36.71 36.95
N GLU A 631 -27.08 -37.44 36.09
CA GLU A 631 -25.66 -37.87 36.02
C GLU A 631 -25.37 -38.53 34.63
N LYS A 632 -24.11 -38.88 34.32
CA LYS A 632 -23.64 -39.80 33.24
C LYS A 632 -23.77 -39.32 31.77
N GLY A 633 -22.96 -39.81 30.82
CA GLY A 633 -21.92 -40.85 30.92
C GLY A 633 -20.93 -40.91 29.74
N GLU A 634 -19.98 -41.83 29.80
CA GLU A 634 -18.82 -41.99 28.91
C GLU A 634 -19.04 -43.01 27.77
N GLU A 635 -18.27 -42.92 26.67
CA GLU A 635 -17.26 -43.94 26.24
C GLU A 635 -16.99 -44.02 24.72
N LYS A 636 -15.70 -44.26 24.38
CA LYS A 636 -15.18 -45.03 23.21
C LYS A 636 -15.46 -44.53 21.77
N ALA A 637 -14.65 -44.85 20.74
CA ALA A 637 -13.24 -45.29 20.69
C ALA A 637 -12.64 -45.23 19.25
N LEU A 638 -11.35 -44.82 19.18
CA LEU A 638 -10.22 -45.48 18.49
C LEU A 638 -10.27 -45.88 16.98
N GLU A 639 -9.27 -45.38 16.24
CA GLU A 639 -8.61 -45.92 15.02
C GLU A 639 -9.39 -46.40 13.77
N LYS A 640 -9.03 -45.82 12.61
CA LYS A 640 -8.09 -46.46 11.65
C LYS A 640 -7.66 -45.52 10.52
N GLY A 641 -6.35 -45.36 10.31
CA GLY A 641 -5.80 -44.65 9.14
C GLY A 641 -5.49 -45.59 7.96
N LYS A 642 -5.42 -45.05 6.74
CA LYS A 642 -4.74 -45.72 5.60
C LYS A 642 -4.44 -44.78 4.42
N ARG A 643 -3.23 -44.94 3.86
CA ARG A 643 -2.80 -44.61 2.48
C ARG A 643 -3.08 -43.18 1.98
N GLY A 644 -2.03 -42.37 1.95
CA GLY A 644 -2.00 -41.19 1.08
C GLY A 644 -2.00 -41.56 -0.41
N LYS A 645 -2.35 -40.58 -1.25
CA LYS A 645 -2.27 -40.65 -2.71
C LYS A 645 -1.35 -39.53 -3.19
N LYS A 646 -0.47 -39.85 -4.13
CA LYS A 646 0.49 -38.91 -4.72
C LYS A 646 -0.20 -38.18 -5.87
N GLU A 647 -0.31 -36.86 -5.79
CA GLU A 647 -0.83 -36.02 -6.88
C GLU A 647 0.24 -35.02 -7.31
N GLU A 648 0.33 -34.80 -8.62
CA GLU A 648 1.40 -34.03 -9.25
C GLU A 648 0.96 -32.56 -9.35
N GLY A 649 1.63 -31.68 -8.62
CA GLY A 649 1.27 -30.28 -8.55
C GLY A 649 1.57 -29.55 -9.86
N THR A 650 0.54 -29.25 -10.64
CA THR A 650 0.59 -28.17 -11.64
C THR A 650 0.75 -26.84 -10.91
N VAL A 651 1.79 -26.08 -11.24
CA VAL A 651 2.03 -24.75 -10.66
C VAL A 651 0.91 -23.82 -11.12
N ASP A 652 0.08 -23.41 -10.16
CA ASP A 652 -1.11 -22.60 -10.37
C ASP A 652 -0.75 -21.14 -10.03
N ASP A 653 -0.97 -20.20 -10.98
CA ASP A 653 -0.40 -18.84 -10.98
C ASP A 653 -1.11 -17.89 -10.00
N LYS A 654 -1.06 -18.23 -8.71
CA LYS A 654 -1.75 -17.58 -7.60
C LYS A 654 -0.77 -16.78 -6.76
N LEU A 655 -0.42 -15.58 -7.22
CA LEU A 655 0.14 -14.57 -6.32
C LEU A 655 -0.90 -14.28 -5.22
N ALA A 656 -0.59 -14.64 -3.99
CA ALA A 656 -1.45 -14.39 -2.84
C ALA A 656 -1.61 -12.88 -2.63
N SER A 657 -2.84 -12.39 -2.59
CA SER A 657 -3.13 -11.09 -1.99
C SER A 657 -3.16 -11.23 -0.46
N PRO A 658 -2.58 -10.28 0.30
CA PRO A 658 -2.74 -10.23 1.75
C PRO A 658 -4.20 -9.92 2.13
N VAL A 659 -4.55 -10.20 3.39
CA VAL A 659 -5.83 -9.82 4.02
C VAL A 659 -6.07 -8.32 3.81
N ARG A 660 -7.23 -7.95 3.25
CA ARG A 660 -7.60 -6.54 3.00
C ARG A 660 -8.56 -6.06 4.09
N LYS A 661 -8.38 -4.84 4.57
CA LYS A 661 -9.37 -4.13 5.38
C LYS A 661 -9.95 -2.99 4.57
N VAL A 662 -11.25 -3.05 4.30
CA VAL A 662 -12.00 -2.11 3.47
C VAL A 662 -12.93 -1.31 4.38
N SER A 663 -12.48 -0.12 4.77
CA SER A 663 -13.27 0.81 5.60
C SER A 663 -14.28 1.59 4.74
N ILE A 664 -15.50 1.08 4.58
CA ILE A 664 -16.61 1.81 3.96
C ILE A 664 -17.15 2.83 4.96
N ARG A 665 -17.09 4.13 4.63
CA ARG A 665 -17.51 5.21 5.53
C ARG A 665 -18.91 5.69 5.17
N LYS A 666 -19.91 5.29 5.94
CA LYS A 666 -21.30 5.70 5.71
C LYS A 666 -21.51 7.12 6.24
N TRP A 667 -21.64 8.07 5.33
CA TRP A 667 -22.05 9.44 5.65
C TRP A 667 -23.58 9.46 5.80
N SER A 668 -24.08 9.45 7.04
CA SER A 668 -25.51 9.56 7.30
C SER A 668 -26.02 10.98 7.00
N ASP A 669 -26.84 11.11 5.96
CA ASP A 669 -27.36 12.40 5.51
C ASP A 669 -28.63 12.83 6.29
N GLU A 670 -28.65 12.57 7.60
CA GLU A 670 -29.74 12.99 8.46
C GLU A 670 -29.74 14.52 8.65
N SER A 671 -30.78 15.14 8.12
CA SER A 671 -30.97 16.58 8.06
C SER A 671 -31.41 17.16 9.41
N SER A 672 -30.47 17.27 10.36
CA SER A 672 -30.65 18.06 11.58
C SER A 672 -29.36 18.75 12.03
N PRO A 673 -29.30 20.10 12.04
CA PRO A 673 -28.12 20.85 12.47
C PRO A 673 -28.15 21.11 13.99
N ILE A 674 -27.54 20.23 14.79
CA ILE A 674 -27.22 20.53 16.19
C ILE A 674 -25.89 21.31 16.22
N PRO A 675 -25.85 22.58 16.66
CA PRO A 675 -24.61 23.34 16.71
C PRO A 675 -23.66 22.77 17.77
N GLY A 676 -22.38 22.57 17.42
CA GLY A 676 -21.30 22.29 18.38
C GLY A 676 -20.84 20.84 18.52
N ARG A 677 -21.59 19.83 18.04
CA ARG A 677 -21.04 18.47 17.85
C ARG A 677 -20.51 18.31 16.42
N LEU A 678 -19.23 17.99 16.29
CA LEU A 678 -18.67 17.46 15.05
C LEU A 678 -19.40 16.15 14.73
N ARG A 679 -19.93 16.01 13.50
CA ARG A 679 -20.58 14.77 13.04
C ARG A 679 -19.57 13.62 13.10
N LYS A 680 -19.93 12.51 13.75
CA LYS A 680 -19.19 11.25 13.64
C LYS A 680 -19.59 10.56 12.32
N PRO A 681 -18.67 10.29 11.39
CA PRO A 681 -18.95 9.32 10.32
C PRO A 681 -18.92 7.92 10.92
N SER A 682 -19.91 7.07 10.63
CA SER A 682 -19.81 5.64 10.94
C SER A 682 -18.98 4.94 9.86
N ALA A 683 -18.12 4.01 10.27
CA ALA A 683 -17.25 3.26 9.37
C ALA A 683 -17.49 1.76 9.53
N THR A 684 -18.05 1.14 8.49
CA THR A 684 -18.17 -0.32 8.41
C THR A 684 -16.87 -0.86 7.83
N VAL A 685 -16.06 -1.52 8.66
CA VAL A 685 -14.80 -2.13 8.23
C VAL A 685 -15.06 -3.57 7.79
N ILE A 686 -15.18 -3.77 6.47
CA ILE A 686 -15.22 -5.11 5.90
C ILE A 686 -13.78 -5.66 5.88
N THR A 687 -13.52 -6.75 6.59
CA THR A 687 -12.24 -7.46 6.52
C THR A 687 -12.39 -8.63 5.56
N THR A 688 -11.65 -8.64 4.45
CA THR A 688 -11.64 -9.74 3.48
C THR A 688 -10.48 -10.69 3.80
N HIS A 689 -10.80 -11.91 4.19
CA HIS A 689 -9.88 -12.93 4.68
C HIS A 689 -9.09 -13.63 3.58
N GLN A 690 -7.93 -14.19 3.96
CA GLN A 690 -7.00 -14.85 3.03
C GLN A 690 -7.55 -16.22 2.59
N GLY A 691 -8.33 -16.22 1.51
CA GLY A 691 -9.00 -17.41 0.97
C GLY A 691 -10.31 -17.09 0.25
N GLU A 692 -10.87 -15.89 0.48
CA GLU A 692 -12.13 -15.45 -0.13
C GLU A 692 -12.12 -15.51 -1.66
N LEU A 693 -13.30 -15.80 -2.21
CA LEU A 693 -13.49 -15.97 -3.66
C LEU A 693 -13.66 -14.65 -4.42
N ASN A 694 -13.77 -13.53 -3.70
CA ASN A 694 -14.09 -12.20 -4.21
C ASN A 694 -13.05 -11.18 -3.70
N PRO A 695 -12.86 -10.02 -4.37
CA PRO A 695 -13.42 -9.62 -5.66
C PRO A 695 -12.88 -10.42 -6.85
N LEU A 696 -13.77 -11.11 -7.56
CA LEU A 696 -13.42 -11.89 -8.74
C LEU A 696 -13.27 -10.98 -9.98
N LYS A 697 -12.06 -10.44 -10.20
CA LYS A 697 -11.73 -9.66 -11.40
C LYS A 697 -11.82 -10.57 -12.66
N PRO A 698 -12.34 -10.08 -13.82
CA PRO A 698 -12.52 -10.90 -15.02
C PRO A 698 -11.24 -11.59 -15.49
N CYS A 699 -11.35 -12.84 -15.95
CA CYS A 699 -10.19 -13.55 -16.51
C CYS A 699 -9.72 -12.90 -17.82
N GLY A 700 -8.47 -13.13 -18.24
CA GLY A 700 -7.89 -12.46 -19.43
C GLY A 700 -8.76 -12.58 -20.70
N ALA A 701 -9.32 -13.76 -20.96
CA ALA A 701 -10.20 -13.98 -22.12
C ALA A 701 -11.57 -13.26 -22.01
N CYS A 702 -12.07 -13.02 -20.80
CA CYS A 702 -13.25 -12.18 -20.57
C CYS A 702 -12.88 -10.69 -20.66
N ASN A 703 -11.76 -10.27 -20.09
CA ASN A 703 -11.31 -8.88 -20.12
C ASN A 703 -11.16 -8.37 -21.57
N GLU A 704 -10.61 -9.18 -22.48
CA GLU A 704 -10.53 -8.85 -23.91
C GLU A 704 -11.89 -8.79 -24.63
N TRP A 705 -12.93 -9.47 -24.13
CA TRP A 705 -14.31 -9.28 -24.58
C TRP A 705 -14.92 -7.99 -24.02
N LEU A 706 -14.67 -7.69 -22.75
CA LEU A 706 -15.23 -6.53 -22.05
C LEU A 706 -14.61 -5.21 -22.57
N LYS A 707 -13.31 -5.19 -22.88
CA LYS A 707 -12.66 -4.10 -23.63
C LYS A 707 -13.35 -3.85 -24.97
N LYS A 708 -13.55 -4.92 -25.74
CA LYS A 708 -14.23 -4.85 -27.04
C LYS A 708 -15.66 -4.38 -26.90
N ILE A 709 -16.36 -4.63 -25.80
CA ILE A 709 -17.69 -4.06 -25.53
C ILE A 709 -17.59 -2.56 -25.18
N ALA A 710 -16.57 -2.15 -24.42
CA ALA A 710 -16.34 -0.77 -24.00
C ALA A 710 -15.78 0.16 -25.11
N GLU A 711 -15.11 -0.37 -26.14
CA GLU A 711 -14.59 0.40 -27.30
C GLU A 711 -15.58 1.48 -27.83
N PRO A 712 -16.83 1.14 -28.22
CA PRO A 712 -17.85 2.12 -28.62
C PRO A 712 -18.72 2.63 -27.44
N ASN A 713 -18.39 2.26 -26.21
CA ASN A 713 -19.24 2.41 -25.04
C ASN A 713 -18.40 2.65 -23.77
N PRO A 714 -17.72 3.81 -23.66
CA PRO A 714 -16.77 4.09 -22.58
C PRO A 714 -17.43 4.23 -21.19
N GLY A 715 -18.77 4.20 -21.10
CA GLY A 715 -19.53 4.14 -19.85
C GLY A 715 -19.89 2.73 -19.40
N PHE A 716 -19.41 1.68 -20.07
CA PHE A 716 -19.69 0.29 -19.70
C PHE A 716 -18.96 -0.11 -18.40
N LEU A 717 -19.73 -0.49 -17.39
CA LEU A 717 -19.22 -0.84 -16.06
C LEU A 717 -18.96 -2.34 -15.89
N VAL A 718 -17.85 -2.67 -15.25
CA VAL A 718 -17.56 -3.99 -14.69
C VAL A 718 -17.61 -3.89 -13.17
N ILE A 719 -18.59 -4.59 -12.59
CA ILE A 719 -18.90 -4.57 -11.17
C ILE A 719 -18.38 -5.86 -10.52
N THR A 720 -17.67 -5.73 -9.41
CA THR A 720 -17.26 -6.86 -8.56
C THR A 720 -17.48 -6.50 -7.09
N TYR A 721 -17.49 -7.49 -6.20
CA TYR A 721 -17.87 -7.30 -4.80
C TYR A 721 -16.71 -7.64 -3.86
N THR A 722 -16.67 -7.05 -2.66
CA THR A 722 -15.70 -7.45 -1.63
C THR A 722 -15.90 -8.90 -1.20
N ASP A 723 -17.16 -9.31 -1.02
CA ASP A 723 -17.56 -10.52 -0.31
C ASP A 723 -18.81 -11.17 -0.94
N VAL A 724 -19.20 -12.36 -0.46
CA VAL A 724 -20.39 -13.09 -0.95
C VAL A 724 -21.71 -12.39 -0.56
N GLY A 725 -21.73 -11.59 0.50
CA GLY A 725 -22.87 -10.75 0.90
C GLY A 725 -23.15 -9.58 -0.04
N CYS A 726 -22.16 -9.20 -0.86
CA CYS A 726 -22.10 -7.95 -1.62
C CYS A 726 -22.07 -6.70 -0.70
N GLY A 727 -21.32 -6.76 0.41
CA GLY A 727 -21.23 -5.66 1.39
C GLY A 727 -20.55 -4.39 0.86
N GLY A 728 -19.53 -4.56 0.01
CA GLY A 728 -18.85 -3.49 -0.72
C GLY A 728 -18.83 -3.74 -2.22
N VAL A 729 -18.96 -2.67 -3.02
CA VAL A 729 -19.12 -2.72 -4.47
C VAL A 729 -18.01 -1.96 -5.18
N TYR A 730 -17.28 -2.65 -6.07
CA TYR A 730 -16.25 -2.08 -6.94
C TYR A 730 -16.84 -1.82 -8.33
N GLU A 731 -17.15 -0.57 -8.65
CA GLU A 731 -17.58 -0.14 -9.98
C GLU A 731 -16.35 0.28 -10.81
N ASN A 732 -16.01 -0.47 -11.86
CA ASN A 732 -14.84 -0.16 -12.68
C ASN A 732 -15.27 0.13 -14.13
N LEU A 733 -14.81 1.25 -14.69
CA LEU A 733 -14.83 1.44 -16.14
C LEU A 733 -13.76 0.53 -16.77
N VAL A 734 -14.06 -0.07 -17.92
CA VAL A 734 -13.06 -0.87 -18.63
C VAL A 734 -12.04 0.05 -19.30
N ALA A 735 -10.78 -0.02 -18.87
CA ALA A 735 -9.68 0.65 -19.55
C ALA A 735 -9.47 0.04 -20.95
N ILE A 736 -9.61 0.88 -21.97
CA ILE A 736 -9.46 0.57 -23.41
C ILE A 736 -7.97 0.65 -23.78
#